data_AF-A0A966LAJ1-F1
#
_entry.id   AF-A0A966LAJ1-F1
#
_cell.length_a   1.000
_cell.length_b   1.000
_cell.length_c   1.000
_cell.angle_alpha   90.00
_cell.angle_beta   90.00
_cell.angle_gamma   90.00
#
_symmetry.space_group_name_H-M   'P 1'
#
loop_
_entity.id
_entity.type
_entity.pdbx_description
1 polymer ?
#
loop_
_entity_poly.entity_id
_entity_poly.type
_entity_poly.pdbx_seq_one_letter_code
_entity_poly.pdbx_strand_id
1 'polypeptide(L)'
;MKEDDFKLWLTRAGYAENTVNTQMTQARRLDQAYGDLDEHFDRDKFTAIAATLKYSAQDKRDQAPNPSKLPIDGDLYSNLASYRATLNFYQRYRDDDQAGRKPRTPKLGDDQFFSEVNRMMGVFKERMPDFAGFAEEIGQFWETEGSYKRDARDSVIAAATNFDQTEEECGRAVYKALVQGTQQGLPLSWRTQAEISKAPADLQTRFYETVARLARLEAGDNQGLLESARELESLKQAGLPGMRRGEVLSIAISVYGTVNVNDACWFKVRTFDRLGKALMGHKFFASPQFELADFEKFQWAMNRIRDQLDDWNWRTGSLTDVQGFIWVAMAENWEEPEVSDLTREAVEEAMDECEEIGVEAFLAKYRFGKPRDYWTRREPEGFLFPAKAIVGAAYGFMPEGKPQSAKEFYGGYGEQAANGILQRLGFEIVSTKGGEMAPATEGKPAIGAKPTNLILYGPPGTGKTYATASEAVRLCDGTVPADRDELMLRYQELSRKGRIGFVTFHQSFSYEDFVEGLRPQQAETGDEGSPDTTGFSLVARDGVFKEMARVAGENKGRALSHDLPPFDGSRKIFKMSLGRSWASEDDAIYQGALEGGYVVLGWGGEVDWSDQRFDDWEAIKERWRQDHPDAHGNDPNMSQIYTFRSNMEVGSLIVISDGNMK
;
A
#
# COMPACT_ATOMS: atom_id res chain seq x y z
N MET A 1 40.77 14.38 36.62
CA MET A 1 39.36 13.95 36.63
C MET A 1 38.62 14.28 37.94
N LYS A 2 37.33 14.64 37.85
CA LYS A 2 36.35 14.74 38.95
C LYS A 2 35.96 13.35 39.48
N GLU A 3 36.90 12.73 40.18
CA GLU A 3 36.81 11.33 40.60
C GLU A 3 35.59 10.99 41.49
N ASP A 4 35.36 11.77 42.55
CA ASP A 4 34.29 11.51 43.51
C ASP A 4 32.90 11.70 42.88
N ASP A 5 32.75 12.70 42.02
CA ASP A 5 31.52 12.98 41.30
C ASP A 5 31.19 11.87 40.31
N PHE A 6 32.19 11.36 39.58
CA PHE A 6 32.03 10.23 38.68
C PHE A 6 31.62 8.95 39.43
N LYS A 7 32.26 8.66 40.58
CA LYS A 7 31.89 7.53 41.44
C LYS A 7 30.45 7.66 41.97
N LEU A 8 30.08 8.87 42.40
CA LEU A 8 28.75 9.16 42.90
C LEU A 8 27.70 9.03 41.79
N TRP A 9 28.02 9.49 40.58
CA TRP A 9 27.18 9.33 39.39
C TRP A 9 26.97 7.84 39.07
N LEU A 10 28.03 7.03 39.05
CA LEU A 10 27.94 5.58 38.84
C LEU A 10 27.09 4.88 39.92
N THR A 11 27.27 5.27 41.18
CA THR A 11 26.52 4.70 42.30
C THR A 11 25.04 5.09 42.25
N ARG A 12 24.74 6.35 41.93
CA ARG A 12 23.37 6.87 41.75
C ARG A 12 22.68 6.28 40.52
N ALA A 13 23.44 5.88 39.49
CA ALA A 13 22.94 5.15 38.33
C ALA A 13 22.56 3.69 38.65
N GLY A 14 22.92 3.18 39.84
CA GLY A 14 22.63 1.81 40.24
C GLY A 14 23.53 0.76 39.60
N TYR A 15 24.77 1.12 39.21
CA TYR A 15 25.75 0.12 38.78
C TYR A 15 26.20 -0.76 39.95
N ALA A 16 26.40 -2.05 39.69
CA ALA A 16 26.90 -3.00 40.69
C ALA A 16 28.30 -2.59 41.19
N GLU A 17 28.61 -2.88 42.46
CA GLU A 17 29.84 -2.43 43.11
C GLU A 17 31.11 -2.85 42.37
N ASN A 18 31.13 -4.06 41.79
CA ASN A 18 32.21 -4.52 40.94
C ASN A 18 32.40 -3.66 39.68
N THR A 19 31.32 -3.29 38.99
CA THR A 19 31.34 -2.38 37.85
C THR A 19 31.85 -1.01 38.26
N VAL A 20 31.35 -0.44 39.36
CA VAL A 20 31.85 0.84 39.88
C VAL A 20 33.35 0.77 40.11
N ASN A 21 33.83 -0.27 40.79
CA ASN A 21 35.27 -0.45 41.07
C ASN A 21 36.10 -0.61 39.79
N THR A 22 35.61 -1.35 38.79
CA THR A 22 36.27 -1.52 37.49
C THR A 22 36.37 -0.21 36.74
N GLN A 23 35.26 0.52 36.59
CA GLN A 23 35.21 1.80 35.87
C GLN A 23 36.09 2.85 36.55
N MET A 24 36.05 2.93 37.87
CA MET A 24 36.93 3.84 38.64
C MET A 24 38.41 3.51 38.44
N THR A 25 38.76 2.22 38.48
CA THR A 25 40.16 1.79 38.29
C THR A 25 40.64 2.12 36.87
N GLN A 26 39.81 1.89 35.86
CA GLN A 26 40.18 2.16 34.47
C GLN A 26 40.22 3.66 34.17
N ALA A 27 39.31 4.45 34.74
CA ALA A 27 39.29 5.90 34.59
C ALA A 27 40.55 6.53 35.17
N ARG A 28 40.99 6.09 36.37
CA ARG A 28 42.28 6.52 36.95
C ARG A 28 43.47 6.20 36.05
N ARG A 29 43.48 5.03 35.41
CA ARG A 29 44.55 4.65 34.48
C ARG A 29 44.55 5.48 33.20
N LEU A 30 43.37 5.81 32.68
CA LEU A 30 43.21 6.70 31.53
C LEU A 30 43.69 8.12 31.88
N ASP A 31 43.26 8.65 33.02
CA ASP A 31 43.67 9.96 33.54
C ASP A 31 45.19 10.02 33.76
N GLN A 32 45.79 8.96 34.32
CA GLN A 32 47.24 8.87 34.51
C GLN A 32 48.02 8.80 33.18
N ALA A 33 47.51 8.09 32.17
CA ALA A 33 48.21 7.87 30.91
C ALA A 33 48.05 9.02 29.90
N TYR A 34 46.91 9.71 29.93
CA TYR A 34 46.57 10.75 28.96
C TYR A 34 46.55 12.17 29.54
N GLY A 35 46.52 12.32 30.87
CA GLY A 35 46.29 13.60 31.55
C GLY A 35 44.82 13.78 31.92
N ASP A 36 44.48 14.93 32.51
CA ASP A 36 43.17 15.18 33.12
C ASP A 36 42.01 14.91 32.15
N LEU A 37 41.20 13.89 32.45
CA LEU A 37 40.07 13.53 31.61
C LEU A 37 39.03 14.65 31.46
N ASP A 38 38.89 15.55 32.43
CA ASP A 38 37.96 16.67 32.29
C ASP A 38 38.42 17.63 31.18
N GLU A 39 39.73 17.93 31.11
CA GLU A 39 40.30 18.78 30.06
C GLU A 39 40.18 18.12 28.68
N HIS A 40 40.37 16.80 28.59
CA HIS A 40 40.21 16.07 27.33
C HIS A 40 38.74 16.03 26.87
N PHE A 41 37.79 15.90 27.80
CA PHE A 41 36.38 16.02 27.48
C PHE A 41 36.05 17.42 26.95
N ASP A 42 36.47 18.47 27.67
CA ASP A 42 36.19 19.85 27.30
C ASP A 42 36.86 20.25 25.97
N ARG A 43 38.02 19.66 25.65
CA ARG A 43 38.76 19.94 24.42
C ARG A 43 38.18 19.25 23.18
N ASP A 44 37.92 17.95 23.25
CA ASP A 44 37.55 17.16 22.06
C ASP A 44 36.57 16.00 22.32
N LYS A 45 35.90 15.98 23.47
CA LYS A 45 35.01 14.89 23.91
C LYS A 45 35.69 13.51 23.77
N PHE A 46 36.96 13.42 24.16
CA PHE A 46 37.79 12.22 24.09
C PHE A 46 38.09 11.67 22.69
N THR A 47 37.77 12.40 21.62
CA THR A 47 37.98 11.93 20.24
C THR A 47 39.44 11.54 20.00
N ALA A 48 40.39 12.32 20.53
CA ALA A 48 41.82 12.05 20.37
C ALA A 48 42.27 10.79 21.15
N ILE A 49 41.76 10.61 22.37
CA ILE A 49 42.09 9.42 23.18
C ILE A 49 41.46 8.18 22.55
N ALA A 50 40.17 8.23 22.18
CA ALA A 50 39.44 7.12 21.60
C ALA A 50 40.09 6.58 20.31
N ALA A 51 40.66 7.46 19.48
CA ALA A 51 41.40 7.07 18.28
C ALA A 51 42.61 6.16 18.60
N THR A 52 43.34 6.46 19.69
CA THR A 52 44.49 5.66 20.13
C THR A 52 44.11 4.34 20.80
N LEU A 53 42.84 4.16 21.16
CA LEU A 53 42.34 2.90 21.75
C LEU A 53 41.69 1.99 20.71
N LYS A 54 41.66 2.38 19.43
CA LYS A 54 41.11 1.55 18.36
C LYS A 54 42.05 0.39 18.05
N TYR A 55 41.56 -0.83 18.22
CA TYR A 55 42.30 -2.05 17.91
C TYR A 55 41.30 -3.11 17.41
N SER A 56 41.45 -3.54 16.17
CA SER A 56 40.50 -4.43 15.49
C SER A 56 40.83 -5.91 15.69
N ALA A 57 39.90 -6.78 15.32
CA ALA A 57 40.16 -8.22 15.28
C ALA A 57 41.23 -8.58 14.24
N GLN A 58 41.36 -7.77 13.17
CA GLN A 58 42.44 -7.92 12.20
C GLN A 58 43.79 -7.56 12.83
N ASP A 59 43.87 -6.43 13.55
CA ASP A 59 45.08 -6.01 14.27
C ASP A 59 45.54 -7.07 15.28
N LYS A 60 44.59 -7.72 15.98
CA LYS A 60 44.87 -8.85 16.87
C LYS A 60 45.44 -10.07 16.13
N ARG A 61 44.88 -10.41 14.96
CA ARG A 61 45.37 -11.52 14.11
C ARG A 61 46.78 -11.23 13.59
N ASP A 62 47.02 -9.98 13.22
CA ASP A 62 48.28 -9.50 12.69
C ASP A 62 49.31 -9.18 13.78
N GLN A 63 48.94 -9.33 15.06
CA GLN A 63 49.77 -9.00 16.23
C GLN A 63 50.33 -7.57 16.18
N ALA A 64 49.50 -6.62 15.73
CA ALA A 64 49.88 -5.22 15.61
C ALA A 64 50.28 -4.63 16.99
N PRO A 65 51.20 -3.66 17.03
CA PRO A 65 51.65 -3.06 18.29
C PRO A 65 50.52 -2.30 19.01
N ASN A 66 50.64 -2.16 20.33
CA ASN A 66 49.68 -1.38 21.13
C ASN A 66 49.64 0.09 20.66
N PRO A 67 48.49 0.59 20.18
CA PRO A 67 48.36 1.97 19.67
C PRO A 67 48.19 3.01 20.78
N SER A 68 48.00 2.58 22.03
CA SER A 68 47.66 3.45 23.17
C SER A 68 48.87 3.82 24.03
N LYS A 69 48.70 4.82 24.89
CA LYS A 69 49.67 5.17 25.95
C LYS A 69 49.55 4.28 27.19
N LEU A 70 48.60 3.33 27.20
CA LEU A 70 48.33 2.47 28.37
C LEU A 70 49.30 1.29 28.39
N PRO A 71 49.96 1.01 29.52
CA PRO A 71 50.75 -0.21 29.68
C PRO A 71 49.78 -1.39 29.85
N ILE A 72 49.68 -2.24 28.81
CA ILE A 72 48.79 -3.41 28.80
C ILE A 72 49.63 -4.65 28.54
N ASP A 73 49.70 -5.52 29.55
CA ASP A 73 50.26 -6.86 29.43
C ASP A 73 49.10 -7.85 29.23
N GLY A 74 48.91 -8.34 28.00
CA GLY A 74 47.87 -9.31 27.67
C GLY A 74 47.10 -8.99 26.39
N ASP A 75 45.84 -9.42 26.31
CA ASP A 75 45.00 -9.26 25.11
C ASP A 75 44.63 -7.78 24.87
N LEU A 76 45.34 -7.14 23.94
CA LEU A 76 45.12 -5.73 23.58
C LEU A 76 43.70 -5.47 23.09
N TYR A 77 43.10 -6.41 22.35
CA TYR A 77 41.76 -6.25 21.79
C TYR A 77 40.71 -6.09 22.88
N SER A 78 40.70 -6.99 23.87
CA SER A 78 39.72 -6.93 24.96
C SER A 78 40.01 -5.79 25.95
N ASN A 79 41.29 -5.54 26.26
CA ASN A 79 41.66 -4.50 27.21
C ASN A 79 41.37 -3.10 26.66
N LEU A 80 41.75 -2.80 25.42
CA LEU A 80 41.51 -1.49 24.81
C LEU A 80 40.02 -1.23 24.58
N ALA A 81 39.24 -2.27 24.28
CA ALA A 81 37.77 -2.18 24.26
C ALA A 81 37.21 -1.79 25.63
N SER A 82 37.71 -2.37 26.73
CA SER A 82 37.28 -2.02 28.09
C SER A 82 37.61 -0.57 28.47
N TYR A 83 38.80 -0.08 28.11
CA TYR A 83 39.16 1.33 28.35
C TYR A 83 38.31 2.30 27.51
N ARG A 84 37.94 1.93 26.28
CA ARG A 84 36.99 2.71 25.47
C ARG A 84 35.62 2.77 26.12
N ALA A 85 35.13 1.64 26.65
CA ALA A 85 33.88 1.64 27.42
C ALA A 85 33.98 2.63 28.59
N THR A 86 35.10 2.62 29.35
CA THR A 86 35.31 3.56 30.45
C THR A 86 35.29 5.03 30.03
N LEU A 87 35.88 5.39 28.88
CA LEU A 87 35.77 6.75 28.35
C LEU A 87 34.32 7.13 28.05
N ASN A 88 33.52 6.20 27.52
CA ASN A 88 32.09 6.44 27.27
C ASN A 88 31.33 6.67 28.59
N PHE A 89 31.61 5.89 29.64
CA PHE A 89 31.03 6.12 30.97
C PHE A 89 31.36 7.51 31.50
N TYR A 90 32.63 7.93 31.37
CA TYR A 90 33.07 9.23 31.84
C TYR A 90 32.49 10.38 30.99
N GLN A 91 32.38 10.18 29.67
CA GLN A 91 31.74 11.14 28.77
C GLN A 91 30.26 11.33 29.13
N ARG A 92 29.52 10.25 29.37
CA ARG A 92 28.11 10.31 29.82
C ARG A 92 27.94 11.03 31.15
N TYR A 93 28.82 10.74 32.10
CA TYR A 93 28.86 11.49 33.37
C TYR A 93 29.00 12.99 33.12
N ARG A 94 29.93 13.41 32.25
CA ARG A 94 30.16 14.82 31.93
C ARG A 94 29.00 15.46 31.16
N ASP A 95 28.42 14.74 30.20
CA ASP A 95 27.24 15.21 29.46
C ASP A 95 26.01 15.34 30.40
N ASP A 96 25.81 14.43 31.36
CA ASP A 96 24.76 14.50 32.38
C ASP A 96 25.00 15.62 33.41
N ASP A 97 26.26 15.82 33.84
CA ASP A 97 26.69 16.90 34.75
C ASP A 97 26.43 18.27 34.10
N GLN A 98 26.76 18.44 32.82
CA GLN A 98 26.48 19.66 32.06
C GLN A 98 24.97 19.90 31.84
N ALA A 99 24.19 18.84 31.65
CA ALA A 99 22.75 18.92 31.41
C ALA A 99 21.89 18.95 32.68
N GLY A 100 22.48 18.84 33.89
CA GLY A 100 21.75 18.78 35.16
C GLY A 100 20.88 17.52 35.33
N ARG A 101 21.18 16.43 34.61
CA ARG A 101 20.35 15.21 34.57
C ARG A 101 20.71 14.24 35.71
N LYS A 102 19.72 13.49 36.20
CA LYS A 102 19.95 12.38 37.14
C LYS A 102 20.36 11.11 36.39
N PRO A 103 21.24 10.26 36.96
CA PRO A 103 21.69 9.03 36.28
C PRO A 103 20.55 7.99 36.16
N ARG A 104 20.41 7.31 35.02
CA ARG A 104 19.28 6.39 34.73
C ARG A 104 19.51 4.92 35.17
N THR A 105 18.63 4.49 36.10
CA THR A 105 18.00 3.18 36.51
C THR A 105 18.70 1.78 36.36
N PRO A 106 18.44 0.81 37.29
CA PRO A 106 19.19 -0.46 37.56
C PRO A 106 18.97 -1.65 36.60
N LYS A 107 19.82 -2.70 36.71
CA LYS A 107 19.79 -3.96 35.92
C LYS A 107 18.61 -4.90 36.25
N LEU A 108 17.87 -5.37 35.23
CA LEU A 108 17.02 -6.57 35.30
C LEU A 108 17.77 -7.73 34.61
N GLY A 109 17.99 -8.84 35.32
CA GLY A 109 18.47 -10.15 34.83
C GLY A 109 19.29 -10.14 33.52
N ASP A 110 20.58 -9.82 33.63
CA ASP A 110 21.48 -9.45 32.52
C ASP A 110 21.57 -10.46 31.35
N ASP A 111 21.23 -11.74 31.51
CA ASP A 111 21.46 -12.74 30.44
C ASP A 111 20.45 -12.63 29.29
N GLN A 112 19.15 -12.50 29.58
CA GLN A 112 18.12 -12.50 28.53
C GLN A 112 18.15 -11.20 27.73
N PHE A 113 18.22 -10.04 28.41
CA PHE A 113 18.26 -8.74 27.77
C PHE A 113 19.47 -8.65 26.83
N PHE A 114 20.66 -8.98 27.35
CA PHE A 114 21.90 -8.93 26.58
C PHE A 114 21.88 -9.92 25.42
N SER A 115 21.44 -11.16 25.64
CA SER A 115 21.34 -12.16 24.57
C SER A 115 20.41 -11.70 23.45
N GLU A 116 19.27 -11.11 23.79
CA GLU A 116 18.28 -10.67 22.80
C GLU A 116 18.75 -9.44 22.02
N VAL A 117 19.38 -8.47 22.69
CA VAL A 117 19.97 -7.31 22.01
C VAL A 117 21.12 -7.71 21.09
N ASN A 118 21.96 -8.69 21.48
CA ASN A 118 22.98 -9.26 20.60
C ASN A 118 22.38 -10.02 19.40
N ARG A 119 21.28 -10.76 19.61
CA ARG A 119 20.54 -11.40 18.51
C ARG A 119 20.04 -10.36 17.52
N MET A 120 19.43 -9.28 18.02
CA MET A 120 18.97 -8.14 17.21
C MET A 120 20.11 -7.48 16.44
N MET A 121 21.30 -7.36 17.03
CA MET A 121 22.51 -6.89 16.35
C MET A 121 22.90 -7.77 15.17
N GLY A 122 22.88 -9.10 15.33
CA GLY A 122 23.16 -10.03 14.24
C GLY A 122 22.22 -9.79 13.05
N VAL A 123 20.92 -9.71 13.33
CA VAL A 123 19.90 -9.40 12.33
C VAL A 123 20.15 -8.02 11.71
N PHE A 124 20.42 -6.98 12.51
CA PHE A 124 20.68 -5.64 11.99
C PHE A 124 21.86 -5.61 11.01
N LYS A 125 22.97 -6.27 11.32
CA LYS A 125 24.16 -6.29 10.45
C LYS A 125 23.97 -7.10 9.17
N GLU A 126 23.17 -8.16 9.21
CA GLU A 126 22.77 -8.90 8.02
C GLU A 126 21.95 -8.01 7.08
N ARG A 127 21.09 -7.19 7.68
CA ARG A 127 20.17 -6.26 7.01
C ARG A 127 20.87 -5.01 6.49
N MET A 128 21.80 -4.46 7.25
CA MET A 128 22.56 -3.24 6.95
C MET A 128 24.07 -3.51 6.97
N PRO A 129 24.59 -4.22 5.96
CA PRO A 129 25.99 -4.66 5.95
C PRO A 129 27.00 -3.50 5.83
N ASP A 130 26.56 -2.35 5.31
CA ASP A 130 27.37 -1.14 5.13
C ASP A 130 27.33 -0.19 6.35
N PHE A 131 26.56 -0.52 7.40
CA PHE A 131 26.41 0.35 8.56
C PHE A 131 27.67 0.44 9.43
N ALA A 132 28.28 1.63 9.47
CA ALA A 132 29.48 1.92 10.25
C ALA A 132 29.18 2.53 11.65
N GLY A 133 28.00 3.11 11.83
CA GLY A 133 27.58 3.77 13.07
C GLY A 133 26.63 4.94 12.81
N PHE A 134 25.99 5.44 13.86
CA PHE A 134 25.02 6.53 13.77
C PHE A 134 25.66 7.92 13.56
N ALA A 135 26.96 8.06 13.83
CA ALA A 135 27.64 9.35 13.66
C ALA A 135 28.04 9.69 12.21
N GLU A 136 28.08 8.71 11.29
CA GLU A 136 28.60 8.95 9.94
C GLU A 136 27.55 9.50 8.96
N GLU A 137 26.25 9.36 9.27
CA GLU A 137 25.12 9.85 8.45
C GLU A 137 25.14 9.45 6.95
N ILE A 138 25.82 8.36 6.61
CA ILE A 138 25.96 7.82 5.24
C ILE A 138 25.59 6.34 5.16
N GLY A 139 25.16 5.89 3.98
CA GLY A 139 24.83 4.49 3.70
C GLY A 139 23.33 4.16 3.76
N GLN A 140 23.01 2.90 3.45
CA GLN A 140 21.65 2.42 3.21
C GLN A 140 20.69 2.70 4.38
N PHE A 141 21.18 2.62 5.63
CA PHE A 141 20.39 2.96 6.82
C PHE A 141 19.86 4.40 6.79
N TRP A 142 20.66 5.37 6.36
CA TRP A 142 20.24 6.78 6.38
C TRP A 142 19.31 7.13 5.23
N GLU A 143 19.47 6.47 4.10
CA GLU A 143 18.56 6.59 2.95
C GLU A 143 17.17 6.03 3.29
N THR A 144 17.12 4.91 4.02
CA THR A 144 15.88 4.17 4.31
C THR A 144 15.21 4.59 5.63
N GLU A 145 15.97 4.79 6.71
CA GLU A 145 15.45 5.02 8.07
C GLU A 145 15.72 6.42 8.63
N GLY A 146 16.68 7.15 8.07
CA GLY A 146 17.14 8.43 8.62
C GLY A 146 16.47 9.67 8.02
N SER A 147 16.36 9.73 6.69
CA SER A 147 15.92 10.92 5.95
C SER A 147 14.52 11.40 6.35
N TYR A 148 13.51 10.55 6.27
CA TYR A 148 12.12 10.93 6.56
C TYR A 148 11.87 11.32 8.02
N LYS A 149 12.65 10.76 8.97
CA LYS A 149 12.55 11.11 10.39
C LYS A 149 13.04 12.52 10.66
N ARG A 150 14.10 12.94 9.96
CA ARG A 150 14.61 14.31 10.04
C ARG A 150 13.60 15.30 9.50
N ASP A 151 13.07 15.06 8.30
CA ASP A 151 12.09 15.96 7.66
C ASP A 151 10.83 16.13 8.51
N ALA A 152 10.31 15.02 9.06
CA ALA A 152 9.16 15.05 9.95
C ALA A 152 9.46 15.79 11.26
N ARG A 153 10.64 15.56 11.85
CA ARG A 153 11.08 16.26 13.06
C ARG A 153 11.20 17.76 12.82
N ASP A 154 11.85 18.18 11.75
CA ASP A 154 12.03 19.59 11.42
C ASP A 154 10.68 20.28 11.20
N SER A 155 9.74 19.57 10.56
CA SER A 155 8.36 20.05 10.39
C SER A 155 7.62 20.19 11.73
N VAL A 156 7.79 19.25 12.66
CA VAL A 156 7.22 19.33 14.01
C VAL A 156 7.83 20.48 14.81
N ILE A 157 9.16 20.63 14.79
CA ILE A 157 9.85 21.71 15.49
C ILE A 157 9.38 23.06 14.94
N ALA A 158 9.34 23.23 13.62
CA ALA A 158 8.88 24.46 12.98
C ALA A 158 7.43 24.80 13.39
N ALA A 159 6.54 23.81 13.46
CA ALA A 159 5.16 24.01 13.92
C ALA A 159 5.09 24.36 15.42
N ALA A 160 5.86 23.67 16.27
CA ALA A 160 5.87 23.88 17.72
C ALA A 160 6.41 25.26 18.10
N THR A 161 7.39 25.77 17.36
CA THR A 161 8.02 27.08 17.58
C THR A 161 7.32 28.25 16.87
N ASN A 162 6.28 27.99 16.08
CA ASN A 162 5.49 29.04 15.46
C ASN A 162 4.44 29.56 16.45
N PHE A 163 4.75 30.67 17.11
CA PHE A 163 3.89 31.28 18.13
C PHE A 163 2.81 32.22 17.55
N ASP A 164 2.80 32.45 16.24
CA ASP A 164 1.77 33.26 15.57
C ASP A 164 0.48 32.46 15.29
N GLN A 165 0.53 31.14 15.43
CA GLN A 165 -0.60 30.23 15.24
C GLN A 165 -1.31 29.94 16.55
N THR A 166 -2.62 29.64 16.46
CA THR A 166 -3.38 29.11 17.60
C THR A 166 -2.85 27.72 18.02
N GLU A 167 -3.13 27.31 19.26
CA GLU A 167 -2.79 25.96 19.74
C GLU A 167 -3.39 24.86 18.86
N GLU A 168 -4.64 25.05 18.40
CA GLU A 168 -5.29 24.10 17.50
C GLU A 168 -4.54 24.01 16.15
N GLU A 169 -4.17 25.14 15.55
CA GLU A 169 -3.42 25.16 14.28
C GLU A 169 -2.03 24.51 14.42
N CYS A 170 -1.32 24.82 15.51
CA CYS A 170 -0.04 24.20 15.85
C CYS A 170 -0.21 22.68 15.96
N GLY A 171 -1.20 22.22 16.73
CA GLY A 171 -1.50 20.80 16.91
C GLY A 171 -1.86 20.08 15.63
N ARG A 172 -2.63 20.73 14.75
CA ARG A 172 -2.96 20.21 13.41
C ARG A 172 -1.71 20.04 12.56
N ALA A 173 -0.80 21.02 12.58
CA ALA A 173 0.46 20.97 11.83
C ALA A 173 1.41 19.88 12.37
N VAL A 174 1.58 19.78 13.69
CA VAL A 174 2.36 18.72 14.35
C VAL A 174 1.82 17.34 14.02
N TYR A 175 0.50 17.14 14.19
CA TYR A 175 -0.12 15.85 13.90
C TYR A 175 0.06 15.48 12.42
N LYS A 176 -0.15 16.44 11.51
CA LYS A 176 0.04 16.23 10.07
C LYS A 176 1.47 15.81 9.71
N ALA A 177 2.48 16.38 10.38
CA ALA A 177 3.89 16.02 10.16
C ALA A 177 4.25 14.60 10.62
N LEU A 178 3.48 14.04 11.56
CA LEU A 178 3.74 12.72 12.15
C LEU A 178 2.75 11.63 11.71
N VAL A 179 1.72 12.01 10.95
CA VAL A 179 0.77 11.05 10.38
C VAL A 179 1.44 10.30 9.25
N GLN A 180 1.40 8.98 9.37
CA GLN A 180 1.71 8.05 8.31
C GLN A 180 0.72 8.23 7.16
N GLY A 181 1.11 9.14 6.27
CA GLY A 181 0.61 9.24 4.92
C GLY A 181 1.46 8.41 3.96
N THR A 182 1.80 8.98 2.81
CA THR A 182 2.44 8.30 1.68
C THR A 182 3.91 7.98 1.92
N GLN A 183 4.43 8.38 3.08
CA GLN A 183 5.75 8.06 3.56
C GLN A 183 5.65 6.89 4.54
N GLN A 184 6.29 5.76 4.18
CA GLN A 184 6.50 4.67 5.13
C GLN A 184 7.27 5.16 6.36
N GLY A 185 7.00 4.54 7.51
CA GLY A 185 7.79 4.73 8.73
C GLY A 185 7.26 5.74 9.77
N LEU A 186 6.43 6.72 9.41
CA LEU A 186 5.90 7.71 10.36
C LEU A 186 5.04 7.06 11.49
N PRO A 187 4.95 7.70 12.68
CA PRO A 187 4.45 7.02 13.88
C PRO A 187 2.94 7.08 14.11
N LEU A 188 2.22 8.06 13.55
CA LEU A 188 0.79 8.28 13.87
C LEU A 188 -0.15 7.82 12.76
N SER A 189 -1.40 7.51 13.12
CA SER A 189 -2.37 6.94 12.18
C SER A 189 -3.17 7.99 11.42
N TRP A 190 -3.23 7.86 10.09
CA TRP A 190 -4.15 8.64 9.25
C TRP A 190 -5.61 8.31 9.53
N ARG A 191 -5.93 7.08 9.98
CA ARG A 191 -7.30 6.68 10.31
C ARG A 191 -7.83 7.50 11.49
N THR A 192 -6.96 7.70 12.48
CA THR A 192 -7.23 8.58 13.62
C THR A 192 -7.45 10.02 13.16
N GLN A 193 -6.64 10.53 12.22
CA GLN A 193 -6.88 11.86 11.63
C GLN A 193 -8.26 11.97 10.97
N ALA A 194 -8.65 10.96 10.17
CA ALA A 194 -9.90 10.94 9.44
C ALA A 194 -11.13 10.79 10.35
N GLU A 195 -10.94 10.20 11.54
CA GLU A 195 -11.97 10.16 12.57
C GLU A 195 -12.10 11.52 13.27
N ILE A 196 -10.98 12.12 13.69
CA ILE A 196 -10.95 13.46 14.29
C ILE A 196 -11.60 14.48 13.35
N SER A 197 -11.33 14.43 12.05
CA SER A 197 -11.91 15.39 11.09
C SER A 197 -13.44 15.32 10.98
N LYS A 198 -14.07 14.22 11.42
CA LYS A 198 -15.53 14.03 11.43
C LYS A 198 -16.15 14.32 12.80
N ALA A 199 -15.33 14.58 13.82
CA ALA A 199 -15.77 14.82 15.17
C ALA A 199 -16.36 16.24 15.33
N PRO A 200 -17.19 16.47 16.35
CA PRO A 200 -17.58 17.82 16.79
C PRO A 200 -16.37 18.76 16.96
N ALA A 201 -16.56 20.05 16.66
CA ALA A 201 -15.48 21.03 16.63
C ALA A 201 -14.76 21.14 17.99
N ASP A 202 -15.49 21.05 19.10
CA ASP A 202 -14.93 21.07 20.45
C ASP A 202 -13.97 19.90 20.71
N LEU A 203 -14.30 18.70 20.22
CA LEU A 203 -13.42 17.53 20.35
C LEU A 203 -12.19 17.64 19.44
N GLN A 204 -12.34 18.24 18.26
CA GLN A 204 -11.19 18.53 17.38
C GLN A 204 -10.23 19.50 18.04
N THR A 205 -10.74 20.62 18.56
CA THR A 205 -9.93 21.63 19.26
C THR A 205 -9.18 20.99 20.42
N ARG A 206 -9.88 20.31 21.34
CA ARG A 206 -9.25 19.63 22.49
C ARG A 206 -8.15 18.66 22.07
N PHE A 207 -8.40 17.86 21.03
CA PHE A 207 -7.41 16.92 20.50
C PHE A 207 -6.15 17.64 20.02
N TYR A 208 -6.28 18.62 19.14
CA TYR A 208 -5.13 19.29 18.55
C TYR A 208 -4.40 20.19 19.55
N GLU A 209 -5.11 20.88 20.46
CA GLU A 209 -4.46 21.61 21.56
C GLU A 209 -3.64 20.67 22.46
N THR A 210 -4.10 19.44 22.69
CA THR A 210 -3.33 18.43 23.43
C THR A 210 -2.08 17.99 22.67
N VAL A 211 -2.17 17.83 21.35
CA VAL A 211 -1.00 17.54 20.49
C VAL A 211 0.01 18.69 20.50
N ALA A 212 -0.45 19.95 20.44
CA ALA A 212 0.41 21.13 20.53
C ALA A 212 1.13 21.20 21.87
N ARG A 213 0.41 20.95 22.97
CA ARG A 213 0.98 20.87 24.32
C ARG A 213 2.08 19.83 24.39
N LEU A 214 1.84 18.60 23.91
CA LEU A 214 2.84 17.53 23.87
C LEU A 214 4.13 17.94 23.14
N ALA A 215 4.01 18.64 22.00
CA ALA A 215 5.14 19.08 21.21
C ALA A 215 5.93 20.23 21.86
N ARG A 216 5.35 20.91 22.86
CA ARG A 216 5.98 22.03 23.58
C ARG A 216 6.47 21.66 24.97
N LEU A 217 6.26 20.42 25.42
CA LEU A 217 6.79 19.94 26.69
C LEU A 217 8.32 19.99 26.70
N GLU A 218 8.88 20.46 27.82
CA GLU A 218 10.32 20.44 28.04
C GLU A 218 10.84 19.01 28.29
N ALA A 219 12.13 18.81 28.04
CA ALA A 219 12.80 17.56 28.36
C ALA A 219 12.65 17.24 29.86
N GLY A 220 12.24 16.01 30.17
CA GLY A 220 11.98 15.55 31.54
C GLY A 220 10.62 15.94 32.14
N ASP A 221 9.75 16.66 31.43
CA ASP A 221 8.40 16.96 31.92
C ASP A 221 7.43 15.76 31.81
N ASN A 222 7.67 14.78 32.67
CA ASN A 222 6.85 13.57 32.78
C ASN A 222 5.42 13.90 33.24
N GLN A 223 5.24 14.92 34.07
CA GLN A 223 3.93 15.29 34.59
C GLN A 223 3.04 15.86 33.49
N GLY A 224 3.56 16.78 32.67
CA GLY A 224 2.86 17.31 31.50
C GLY A 224 2.57 16.23 30.45
N LEU A 225 3.46 15.24 30.30
CA LEU A 225 3.22 14.07 29.44
C LEU A 225 2.05 13.23 29.94
N LEU A 226 2.00 12.94 31.25
CA LEU A 226 0.91 12.19 31.88
C LEU A 226 -0.42 12.93 31.70
N GLU A 227 -0.47 14.23 32.02
CA GLU A 227 -1.68 15.05 31.89
C GLU A 227 -2.21 15.09 30.46
N SER A 228 -1.31 15.20 29.47
CA SER A 228 -1.68 15.16 28.06
C SER A 228 -2.21 13.79 27.65
N ALA A 229 -1.61 12.70 28.11
CA ALA A 229 -2.10 11.35 27.86
C ALA A 229 -3.49 11.12 28.50
N ARG A 230 -3.73 11.63 29.71
CA ARG A 230 -5.04 11.58 30.38
C ARG A 230 -6.11 12.35 29.60
N GLU A 231 -5.75 13.50 29.02
CA GLU A 231 -6.68 14.24 28.19
C GLU A 231 -7.04 13.47 26.91
N LEU A 232 -6.06 12.84 26.24
CA LEU A 232 -6.34 11.95 25.11
C LEU A 232 -7.23 10.75 25.50
N GLU A 233 -7.06 10.18 26.69
CA GLU A 233 -7.94 9.12 27.20
C GLU A 233 -9.37 9.62 27.45
N SER A 234 -9.52 10.86 27.92
CA SER A 234 -10.83 11.47 28.21
C SER A 234 -11.64 11.67 26.92
N LEU A 235 -10.98 11.96 25.79
CA LEU A 235 -11.62 12.12 24.48
C LEU A 235 -12.38 10.88 24.02
N LYS A 236 -11.92 9.68 24.39
CA LYS A 236 -12.65 8.44 24.11
C LYS A 236 -14.03 8.44 24.76
N GLN A 237 -14.08 8.85 26.03
CA GLN A 237 -15.33 8.92 26.79
C GLN A 237 -16.22 10.06 26.28
N ALA A 238 -15.63 11.10 25.72
CA ALA A 238 -16.31 12.25 25.15
C ALA A 238 -16.88 12.00 23.73
N GLY A 239 -16.70 10.81 23.14
CA GLY A 239 -17.31 10.43 21.86
C GLY A 239 -16.35 10.23 20.69
N LEU A 240 -15.04 10.09 20.94
CA LEU A 240 -14.03 9.71 19.95
C LEU A 240 -13.59 8.24 20.11
N PRO A 241 -14.35 7.25 19.59
CA PRO A 241 -14.08 5.82 19.84
C PRO A 241 -12.71 5.33 19.34
N GLY A 242 -12.08 6.04 18.40
CA GLY A 242 -10.75 5.82 17.86
C GLY A 242 -9.62 6.12 18.82
N MET A 243 -9.85 6.88 19.90
CA MET A 243 -8.89 7.15 20.98
C MET A 243 -8.70 5.91 21.88
N ARG A 244 -8.28 4.81 21.27
CA ARG A 244 -7.95 3.56 21.97
C ARG A 244 -6.61 3.73 22.67
N ARG A 245 -6.37 2.90 23.69
CA ARG A 245 -5.11 2.85 24.44
C ARG A 245 -3.86 2.87 23.55
N GLY A 246 -3.87 2.12 22.45
CA GLY A 246 -2.75 2.08 21.51
C GLY A 246 -2.50 3.43 20.82
N GLU A 247 -3.56 4.14 20.41
CA GLU A 247 -3.45 5.46 19.79
C GLU A 247 -2.97 6.50 20.81
N VAL A 248 -3.49 6.46 22.05
CA VAL A 248 -3.01 7.33 23.13
C VAL A 248 -1.50 7.17 23.34
N LEU A 249 -1.02 5.93 23.47
CA LEU A 249 0.40 5.63 23.63
C LEU A 249 1.23 6.13 22.45
N SER A 250 0.80 5.83 21.22
CA SER A 250 1.51 6.25 20.01
C SER A 250 1.59 7.78 19.91
N ILE A 251 0.50 8.50 20.15
CA ILE A 251 0.45 9.96 20.08
C ILE A 251 1.29 10.60 21.18
N ALA A 252 1.04 10.25 22.43
CA ALA A 252 1.74 10.86 23.58
C ALA A 252 3.25 10.67 23.48
N ILE A 253 3.71 9.43 23.25
CA ILE A 253 5.14 9.09 23.25
C ILE A 253 5.82 9.62 21.98
N SER A 254 5.19 9.49 20.80
CA SER A 254 5.85 9.88 19.55
C SER A 254 5.92 11.39 19.36
N VAL A 255 4.86 12.14 19.70
CA VAL A 255 4.89 13.61 19.62
C VAL A 255 5.96 14.14 20.58
N TYR A 256 5.92 13.70 21.84
CA TYR A 256 6.92 14.08 22.85
C TYR A 256 8.35 13.69 22.42
N GLY A 257 8.55 12.46 21.96
CA GLY A 257 9.86 11.93 21.54
C GLY A 257 10.38 12.51 20.23
N THR A 258 9.55 13.18 19.43
CA THR A 258 10.02 13.90 18.23
C THR A 258 10.83 15.14 18.61
N VAL A 259 10.39 15.83 19.66
CA VAL A 259 11.04 17.06 20.16
C VAL A 259 12.10 16.71 21.20
N ASN A 260 11.77 15.83 22.15
CA ASN A 260 12.63 15.38 23.24
C ASN A 260 13.29 14.04 22.92
N VAL A 261 14.14 14.03 21.88
CA VAL A 261 14.77 12.82 21.29
C VAL A 261 15.67 12.01 22.25
N ASN A 262 16.00 12.56 23.43
CA ASN A 262 16.77 11.88 24.47
C ASN A 262 15.90 11.26 25.57
N ASP A 263 14.62 11.62 25.61
CA ASP A 263 13.67 11.16 26.62
C ASP A 263 12.70 10.13 26.06
N ALA A 264 12.34 10.22 24.79
CA ALA A 264 11.53 9.24 24.09
C ALA A 264 11.91 9.15 22.62
N CYS A 265 11.20 8.29 21.90
CA CYS A 265 11.31 8.12 20.45
C CYS A 265 9.92 7.86 19.87
N TRP A 266 9.85 7.75 18.55
CA TRP A 266 8.64 7.29 17.89
C TRP A 266 8.23 5.90 18.35
N PHE A 267 6.93 5.72 18.59
CA PHE A 267 6.38 4.57 19.30
C PHE A 267 5.25 3.92 18.51
N LYS A 268 5.47 2.68 18.03
CA LYS A 268 4.39 1.80 17.56
C LYS A 268 4.16 0.67 18.54
N VAL A 269 2.95 0.60 19.07
CA VAL A 269 2.53 -0.35 20.12
C VAL A 269 2.92 -1.79 19.78
N ARG A 270 2.69 -2.24 18.54
CA ARG A 270 3.01 -3.64 18.14
C ARG A 270 4.50 -3.94 18.26
N THR A 271 5.37 -3.05 17.80
CA THR A 271 6.82 -3.28 17.84
C THR A 271 7.33 -3.24 19.27
N PHE A 272 6.91 -2.26 20.06
CA PHE A 272 7.37 -2.14 21.45
C PHE A 272 6.73 -3.17 22.40
N ASP A 273 5.54 -3.69 22.11
CA ASP A 273 4.98 -4.85 22.81
C ASP A 273 5.81 -6.11 22.56
N ARG A 274 6.27 -6.32 21.30
CA ARG A 274 7.17 -7.45 20.95
C ARG A 274 8.53 -7.27 21.62
N LEU A 275 9.11 -6.08 21.53
CA LEU A 275 10.38 -5.75 22.16
C LEU A 275 10.35 -5.97 23.68
N GLY A 276 9.33 -5.46 24.36
CA GLY A 276 9.18 -5.65 25.81
C GLY A 276 9.12 -7.14 26.18
N LYS A 277 8.30 -7.91 25.45
CA LYS A 277 8.21 -9.37 25.67
C LYS A 277 9.54 -10.08 25.42
N ALA A 278 10.26 -9.70 24.38
CA ALA A 278 11.55 -10.30 24.04
C ALA A 278 12.61 -9.99 25.11
N LEU A 279 12.69 -8.74 25.55
CA LEU A 279 13.71 -8.28 26.50
C LEU A 279 13.42 -8.63 27.96
N MET A 280 12.15 -8.61 28.36
CA MET A 280 11.75 -8.67 29.78
C MET A 280 10.66 -9.72 30.05
N GLY A 281 10.19 -10.45 29.05
CA GLY A 281 9.10 -11.42 29.18
C GLY A 281 7.69 -10.80 29.25
N HIS A 282 7.57 -9.48 29.34
CA HIS A 282 6.29 -8.76 29.43
C HIS A 282 6.32 -7.43 28.67
N LYS A 283 5.14 -6.87 28.38
CA LYS A 283 5.02 -5.56 27.68
C LYS A 283 5.59 -4.42 28.52
N PHE A 284 6.11 -3.37 27.88
CA PHE A 284 6.52 -2.13 28.57
C PHE A 284 5.34 -1.44 29.23
N PHE A 285 4.26 -1.29 28.45
CA PHE A 285 3.00 -0.72 28.91
C PHE A 285 2.05 -1.88 29.13
N ALA A 286 1.87 -2.29 30.38
CA ALA A 286 0.90 -3.32 30.77
C ALA A 286 -0.36 -2.71 31.37
N SER A 287 -0.25 -1.50 31.92
CA SER A 287 -1.35 -0.79 32.58
C SER A 287 -2.48 -0.45 31.60
N PRO A 288 -3.75 -0.46 32.02
CA PRO A 288 -4.89 -0.19 31.14
C PRO A 288 -4.91 1.25 30.61
N GLN A 289 -4.22 2.15 31.31
CA GLN A 289 -4.06 3.55 30.98
C GLN A 289 -2.56 3.91 30.92
N PHE A 290 -2.26 5.13 30.49
CA PHE A 290 -0.90 5.66 30.52
C PHE A 290 -0.44 5.90 31.97
N GLU A 291 0.63 5.21 32.37
CA GLU A 291 1.22 5.34 33.70
C GLU A 291 2.70 5.70 33.58
N LEU A 292 3.15 6.63 34.42
CA LEU A 292 4.56 7.05 34.44
C LEU A 292 5.50 5.89 34.75
N ALA A 293 5.10 4.97 35.62
CA ALA A 293 5.91 3.80 35.94
C ALA A 293 6.15 2.90 34.73
N ASP A 294 5.21 2.79 33.78
CA ASP A 294 5.40 2.02 32.55
C ASP A 294 6.25 2.79 31.54
N PHE A 295 6.08 4.12 31.46
CA PHE A 295 6.93 4.98 30.65
C PHE A 295 8.38 4.98 31.12
N GLU A 296 8.64 5.02 32.43
CA GLU A 296 9.98 4.94 33.02
C GLU A 296 10.66 3.61 32.72
N LYS A 297 9.91 2.48 32.70
CA LYS A 297 10.45 1.18 32.26
C LYS A 297 10.83 1.19 30.79
N PHE A 298 9.99 1.79 29.94
CA PHE A 298 10.30 1.99 28.53
C PHE A 298 11.56 2.83 28.35
N GLN A 299 11.65 4.00 29.01
CA GLN A 299 12.84 4.85 28.97
C GLN A 299 14.06 4.06 29.43
N TRP A 300 13.98 3.35 30.55
CA TRP A 300 15.06 2.53 31.05
C TRP A 300 15.57 1.53 30.01
N ALA A 301 14.68 0.74 29.41
CA ALA A 301 15.07 -0.26 28.42
C ALA A 301 15.69 0.37 27.17
N MET A 302 15.13 1.49 26.69
CA MET A 302 15.66 2.22 25.53
C MET A 302 17.07 2.76 25.78
N ASN A 303 17.32 3.33 26.96
CA ASN A 303 18.65 3.79 27.34
C ASN A 303 19.63 2.62 27.50
N ARG A 304 19.17 1.45 27.95
CA ARG A 304 20.03 0.25 28.03
C ARG A 304 20.40 -0.32 26.67
N ILE A 305 19.48 -0.30 25.71
CA ILE A 305 19.82 -0.64 24.32
C ILE A 305 20.83 0.39 23.80
N ARG A 306 20.59 1.68 23.99
CA ARG A 306 21.53 2.76 23.62
C ARG A 306 22.93 2.50 24.16
N ASP A 307 23.01 2.18 25.45
CA ASP A 307 24.28 1.90 26.11
C ASP A 307 25.02 0.75 25.42
N GLN A 308 24.29 -0.31 25.08
CA GLN A 308 24.83 -1.47 24.36
C GLN A 308 25.26 -1.13 22.92
N LEU A 309 24.53 -0.25 22.22
CA LEU A 309 24.91 0.20 20.87
C LEU A 309 26.22 0.98 20.90
N ASP A 310 26.40 1.84 21.90
CA ASP A 310 27.63 2.60 22.09
C ASP A 310 28.81 1.75 22.53
N ASP A 311 28.58 0.67 23.29
CA ASP A 311 29.61 -0.32 23.60
C ASP A 311 30.14 -1.02 22.34
N TRP A 312 29.29 -1.14 21.30
CA TRP A 312 29.70 -1.56 19.96
C TRP A 312 30.31 -0.44 19.12
N ASN A 313 30.50 0.74 19.71
CA ASN A 313 31.02 1.96 19.09
C ASN A 313 30.14 2.48 17.94
N TRP A 314 28.83 2.30 18.04
CA TRP A 314 27.90 2.85 17.05
C TRP A 314 27.56 4.31 17.28
N ARG A 315 28.04 4.92 18.37
CA ARG A 315 27.98 6.38 18.62
C ARG A 315 26.57 6.95 18.43
N THR A 316 25.62 6.43 19.19
CA THR A 316 24.24 6.92 19.19
C THR A 316 24.18 8.37 19.71
N GLY A 317 23.41 9.22 19.04
CA GLY A 317 23.14 10.59 19.46
C GLY A 317 21.80 10.78 20.16
N SER A 318 20.86 9.85 19.99
CA SER A 318 19.49 9.96 20.52
C SER A 318 18.79 8.61 20.70
N LEU A 319 17.61 8.60 21.34
CA LEU A 319 16.72 7.43 21.34
C LEU A 319 16.05 7.19 19.98
N THR A 320 16.09 8.17 19.06
CA THR A 320 15.67 7.97 17.67
C THR A 320 16.61 7.00 16.94
N ASP A 321 17.90 7.03 17.24
CA ASP A 321 18.89 6.09 16.69
C ASP A 321 18.62 4.66 17.18
N VAL A 322 18.35 4.54 18.49
CA VAL A 322 17.95 3.28 19.11
C VAL A 322 16.67 2.75 18.49
N GLN A 323 15.70 3.62 18.23
CA GLN A 323 14.47 3.26 17.53
C GLN A 323 14.74 2.77 16.11
N GLY A 324 15.64 3.42 15.36
CA GLY A 324 16.07 2.97 14.03
C GLY A 324 16.70 1.57 14.07
N PHE A 325 17.57 1.31 15.04
CA PHE A 325 18.10 -0.04 15.30
C PHE A 325 16.98 -1.07 15.53
N ILE A 326 16.03 -0.75 16.42
CA ILE A 326 14.90 -1.64 16.73
C ILE A 326 14.03 -1.89 15.50
N TRP A 327 13.75 -0.86 14.69
CA TRP A 327 12.94 -0.99 13.48
C TRP A 327 13.55 -1.96 12.49
N VAL A 328 14.83 -1.76 12.19
CA VAL A 328 15.57 -2.63 11.27
C VAL A 328 15.68 -4.04 11.84
N ALA A 329 15.98 -4.20 13.13
CA ALA A 329 16.17 -5.53 13.73
C ALA A 329 14.87 -6.32 13.96
N MET A 330 13.73 -5.64 14.11
CA MET A 330 12.43 -6.26 14.41
C MET A 330 11.39 -6.16 13.29
N ALA A 331 11.77 -5.66 12.11
CA ALA A 331 10.93 -5.72 10.92
C ALA A 331 10.64 -7.19 10.58
N GLU A 332 9.36 -7.56 10.49
CA GLU A 332 8.92 -8.94 10.23
C GLU A 332 9.25 -9.36 8.78
N ASN A 333 9.25 -8.39 7.87
CA ASN A 333 9.39 -8.57 6.43
C ASN A 333 10.56 -7.70 5.92
N TRP A 334 11.80 -8.15 6.12
CA TRP A 334 12.97 -7.40 5.62
C TRP A 334 13.29 -7.67 4.15
N GLU A 335 12.85 -8.82 3.63
CA GLU A 335 13.02 -9.20 2.22
C GLU A 335 11.72 -9.10 1.40
N GLU A 336 10.59 -8.85 2.07
CA GLU A 336 9.34 -8.49 1.41
C GLU A 336 9.12 -7.00 1.70
N PRO A 337 8.98 -6.13 0.69
CA PRO A 337 8.55 -4.76 0.95
C PRO A 337 7.29 -4.84 1.82
N GLU A 338 7.33 -4.26 3.03
CA GLU A 338 6.13 -4.03 3.82
C GLU A 338 5.09 -3.49 2.83
N VAL A 339 3.91 -4.10 2.75
CA VAL A 339 2.81 -3.67 1.89
C VAL A 339 2.50 -2.20 2.21
N SER A 340 3.21 -1.27 1.57
CA SER A 340 3.02 0.19 1.57
C SER A 340 4.18 1.03 1.01
N ASP A 341 5.27 0.48 0.45
CA ASP A 341 6.19 1.28 -0.37
C ASP A 341 5.90 0.94 -1.83
N LEU A 342 5.15 1.83 -2.46
CA LEU A 342 4.83 1.77 -3.86
C LEU A 342 6.15 1.73 -4.65
N THR A 343 6.36 0.69 -5.44
CA THR A 343 7.56 0.60 -6.27
C THR A 343 7.43 1.49 -7.50
N ARG A 344 8.58 1.87 -8.09
CA ARG A 344 8.59 2.60 -9.37
C ARG A 344 7.91 1.76 -10.45
N GLU A 345 8.11 0.46 -10.43
CA GLU A 345 7.52 -0.52 -11.33
C GLU A 345 6.00 -0.58 -11.19
N ALA A 346 5.46 -0.60 -9.96
CA ALA A 346 4.00 -0.60 -9.75
C ALA A 346 3.35 0.72 -10.20
N VAL A 347 4.07 1.84 -10.07
CA VAL A 347 3.65 3.14 -10.65
C VAL A 347 3.71 3.11 -12.16
N GLU A 348 4.75 2.52 -12.74
CA GLU A 348 4.86 2.32 -14.18
C GLU A 348 3.73 1.42 -14.69
N GLU A 349 3.40 0.31 -14.03
CA GLU A 349 2.26 -0.55 -14.41
C GLU A 349 0.91 0.19 -14.35
N ALA A 350 0.69 1.02 -13.33
CA ALA A 350 -0.50 1.87 -13.26
C ALA A 350 -0.53 2.95 -14.35
N MET A 351 0.63 3.50 -14.71
CA MET A 351 0.75 4.42 -15.84
C MET A 351 0.52 3.69 -17.17
N ASP A 352 1.04 2.48 -17.36
CA ASP A 352 0.84 1.67 -18.57
C ASP A 352 -0.63 1.33 -18.75
N GLU A 353 -1.31 0.95 -17.67
CA GLU A 353 -2.76 0.74 -17.71
C GLU A 353 -3.51 2.04 -18.03
N CYS A 354 -3.10 3.17 -17.44
CA CYS A 354 -3.71 4.47 -17.74
C CYS A 354 -3.48 4.90 -19.20
N GLU A 355 -2.34 4.56 -19.80
CA GLU A 355 -2.09 4.72 -21.24
C GLU A 355 -3.00 3.79 -22.06
N GLU A 356 -3.13 2.52 -21.65
CA GLU A 356 -3.90 1.48 -22.35
C GLU A 356 -5.40 1.78 -22.40
N ILE A 357 -6.00 2.12 -21.27
CA ILE A 357 -7.46 2.34 -21.17
C ILE A 357 -7.85 3.82 -21.32
N GLY A 358 -6.88 4.72 -21.26
CA GLY A 358 -7.07 6.17 -21.33
C GLY A 358 -7.52 6.80 -20.01
N VAL A 359 -7.17 8.07 -19.82
CA VAL A 359 -7.34 8.81 -18.56
C VAL A 359 -8.78 8.79 -18.05
N GLU A 360 -9.78 9.00 -18.89
CA GLU A 360 -11.18 9.05 -18.44
C GLU A 360 -11.70 7.69 -17.97
N ALA A 361 -11.38 6.61 -18.70
CA ALA A 361 -11.76 5.26 -18.30
C ALA A 361 -10.96 4.80 -17.06
N PHE A 362 -9.71 5.20 -16.94
CA PHE A 362 -8.87 4.94 -15.77
C PHE A 362 -9.41 5.61 -14.52
N LEU A 363 -9.78 6.89 -14.61
CA LEU A 363 -10.43 7.61 -13.52
C LEU A 363 -11.76 6.96 -13.12
N ALA A 364 -12.57 6.51 -14.09
CA ALA A 364 -13.82 5.80 -13.81
C ALA A 364 -13.59 4.42 -13.14
N LYS A 365 -12.64 3.63 -13.67
CA LYS A 365 -12.27 2.30 -13.15
C LYS A 365 -11.86 2.37 -11.67
N TYR A 366 -11.00 3.33 -11.34
CA TYR A 366 -10.47 3.50 -9.97
C TYR A 366 -11.25 4.50 -9.11
N ARG A 367 -12.37 5.02 -9.61
CA ARG A 367 -13.29 5.94 -8.88
C ARG A 367 -12.60 7.23 -8.42
N PHE A 368 -11.85 7.88 -9.31
CA PHE A 368 -11.24 9.20 -9.11
C PHE A 368 -11.93 10.27 -9.96
N GLY A 369 -11.92 11.53 -9.47
CA GLY A 369 -12.37 12.69 -10.24
C GLY A 369 -11.26 13.25 -11.13
N LYS A 370 -11.61 14.10 -12.10
CA LYS A 370 -10.64 14.82 -12.94
C LYS A 370 -9.70 15.68 -12.07
N PRO A 371 -8.37 15.58 -12.25
CA PRO A 371 -7.40 16.39 -11.51
C PRO A 371 -7.55 17.88 -11.85
N ARG A 372 -7.31 18.75 -10.86
CA ARG A 372 -7.43 20.22 -11.02
C ARG A 372 -6.09 20.88 -11.32
N ASP A 373 -5.07 20.54 -10.53
CA ASP A 373 -3.83 21.33 -10.45
C ASP A 373 -2.57 20.53 -10.79
N TYR A 374 -2.52 19.22 -10.51
CA TYR A 374 -1.29 18.43 -10.60
C TYR A 374 -1.41 17.19 -11.48
N TRP A 375 -0.41 17.03 -12.35
CA TRP A 375 -0.18 15.91 -13.24
C TRP A 375 1.22 15.34 -13.03
N THR A 376 1.48 14.14 -13.54
CA THR A 376 2.81 13.53 -13.51
C THR A 376 3.20 12.94 -14.86
N ARG A 377 4.50 12.83 -15.16
CA ARG A 377 5.02 12.18 -16.38
C ARG A 377 6.33 11.45 -16.09
N ARG A 378 6.62 10.43 -16.92
CA ARG A 378 7.83 9.60 -16.83
C ARG A 378 9.08 10.32 -17.28
N GLU A 379 8.98 11.07 -18.37
CA GLU A 379 10.09 11.78 -19.01
C GLU A 379 9.68 13.21 -19.35
N PRO A 380 10.63 14.17 -19.40
CA PRO A 380 10.38 15.48 -19.96
C PRO A 380 9.83 15.34 -21.38
N GLU A 381 8.65 15.91 -21.66
CA GLU A 381 7.89 15.78 -22.93
C GLU A 381 7.04 14.48 -23.07
N GLY A 382 6.99 13.64 -22.04
CA GLY A 382 6.14 12.44 -21.97
C GLY A 382 4.65 12.70 -21.68
N PHE A 383 3.85 11.63 -21.70
CA PHE A 383 2.41 11.68 -21.46
C PHE A 383 2.09 12.14 -20.02
N LEU A 384 1.02 12.95 -19.87
CA LEU A 384 0.59 13.48 -18.57
C LEU A 384 -0.46 12.57 -17.96
N PHE A 385 -0.20 12.14 -16.73
CA PHE A 385 -1.07 11.27 -15.96
C PHE A 385 -1.68 11.96 -14.75
N PRO A 386 -2.90 11.56 -14.33
CA PRO A 386 -3.51 12.05 -13.10
C PRO A 386 -2.72 11.55 -11.89
N ALA A 387 -1.82 12.38 -11.34
CA ALA A 387 -0.86 12.02 -10.30
C ALA A 387 -1.48 11.23 -9.13
N LYS A 388 -2.62 11.72 -8.62
CA LYS A 388 -3.33 11.10 -7.48
C LYS A 388 -3.95 9.73 -7.82
N ALA A 389 -4.48 9.58 -9.03
CA ALA A 389 -5.14 8.34 -9.44
C ALA A 389 -4.11 7.25 -9.80
N ILE A 390 -2.98 7.64 -10.40
CA ILE A 390 -1.85 6.73 -10.66
C ILE A 390 -1.37 6.09 -9.36
N VAL A 391 -1.10 6.91 -8.35
CA VAL A 391 -0.64 6.41 -7.04
C VAL A 391 -1.69 5.51 -6.38
N GLY A 392 -2.98 5.87 -6.47
CA GLY A 392 -4.06 5.03 -5.93
C GLY A 392 -4.18 3.66 -6.62
N ALA A 393 -4.04 3.63 -7.96
CA ALA A 393 -4.09 2.39 -8.74
C ALA A 393 -2.85 1.52 -8.56
N ALA A 394 -1.66 2.13 -8.47
CA ALA A 394 -0.37 1.45 -8.28
C ALA A 394 -0.33 0.54 -7.05
N TYR A 395 -1.10 0.82 -6.00
CA TYR A 395 -1.23 -0.10 -4.86
C TYR A 395 -1.87 -1.44 -5.23
N GLY A 396 -2.62 -1.53 -6.33
CA GLY A 396 -3.17 -2.77 -6.86
C GLY A 396 -2.20 -3.61 -7.69
N PHE A 397 -1.07 -3.03 -8.08
CA PHE A 397 0.00 -3.69 -8.84
C PHE A 397 1.13 -4.20 -7.93
N MET A 398 1.07 -3.87 -6.64
CA MET A 398 1.95 -4.46 -5.63
C MET A 398 1.54 -5.92 -5.33
N PRO A 399 2.48 -6.79 -4.92
CA PRO A 399 2.15 -8.14 -4.43
C PRO A 399 1.13 -8.08 -3.29
N GLU A 400 0.02 -8.81 -3.43
CA GLU A 400 -1.13 -8.82 -2.51
C GLU A 400 -1.85 -7.46 -2.31
N GLY A 401 -1.49 -6.47 -3.13
CA GLY A 401 -2.00 -5.11 -3.07
C GLY A 401 -3.43 -4.97 -3.59
N LYS A 402 -4.12 -3.92 -3.15
CA LYS A 402 -5.45 -3.54 -3.67
C LYS A 402 -5.44 -2.09 -4.11
N PRO A 403 -6.03 -1.74 -5.28
CA PRO A 403 -6.18 -0.36 -5.69
C PRO A 403 -6.95 0.44 -4.64
N GLN A 404 -6.53 1.67 -4.38
CA GLN A 404 -7.20 2.59 -3.47
C GLN A 404 -8.02 3.61 -4.27
N SER A 405 -9.32 3.74 -3.97
CA SER A 405 -10.17 4.78 -4.58
C SER A 405 -9.88 6.18 -4.00
N ALA A 406 -10.42 7.24 -4.60
CA ALA A 406 -10.24 8.62 -4.11
C ALA A 406 -10.70 8.85 -2.65
N LYS A 407 -11.64 8.04 -2.14
CA LYS A 407 -12.10 8.09 -0.74
C LYS A 407 -11.21 7.29 0.20
N GLU A 408 -10.62 6.19 -0.28
CA GLU A 408 -9.70 5.34 0.48
C GLU A 408 -8.29 5.94 0.51
N PHE A 409 -7.91 6.61 -0.56
CA PHE A 409 -6.68 7.38 -0.72
C PHE A 409 -6.83 8.75 -0.02
N TYR A 410 -6.38 8.85 1.24
CA TYR A 410 -6.29 10.09 2.02
C TYR A 410 -7.62 10.82 2.26
N GLY A 411 -8.76 10.12 2.23
CA GLY A 411 -10.07 10.72 2.49
C GLY A 411 -10.42 11.90 1.57
N GLY A 412 -9.81 12.00 0.38
CA GLY A 412 -9.98 13.12 -0.54
C GLY A 412 -8.86 14.17 -0.55
N TYR A 413 -7.90 14.18 0.38
CA TYR A 413 -6.88 15.24 0.52
C TYR A 413 -5.44 14.86 0.10
N GLY A 414 -5.25 13.70 -0.55
CA GLY A 414 -3.92 13.13 -0.83
C GLY A 414 -3.15 13.68 -2.04
N GLU A 415 -3.46 14.84 -2.59
CA GLU A 415 -2.82 15.34 -3.83
C GLU A 415 -1.33 15.67 -3.61
N GLN A 416 -0.99 16.35 -2.51
CA GLN A 416 0.40 16.60 -2.11
C GLN A 416 1.14 15.30 -1.75
N ALA A 417 0.42 14.34 -1.20
CA ALA A 417 0.95 13.05 -0.76
C ALA A 417 1.33 12.18 -1.96
N ALA A 418 0.50 12.14 -3.00
CA ALA A 418 0.79 11.46 -4.26
C ALA A 418 1.99 12.08 -4.99
N ASN A 419 2.07 13.42 -5.03
CA ASN A 419 3.18 14.12 -5.67
C ASN A 419 4.53 13.79 -5.01
N GLY A 420 4.58 13.72 -3.68
CA GLY A 420 5.79 13.35 -2.95
C GLY A 420 6.28 11.92 -3.24
N ILE A 421 5.37 10.94 -3.37
CA ILE A 421 5.74 9.58 -3.79
C ILE A 421 6.36 9.60 -5.18
N LEU A 422 5.66 10.22 -6.12
CA LEU A 422 6.06 10.25 -7.52
C LEU A 422 7.43 10.93 -7.68
N GLN A 423 7.68 12.03 -6.99
CA GLN A 423 9.00 12.69 -6.99
C GLN A 423 10.11 11.80 -6.41
N ARG A 424 9.85 11.12 -5.29
CA ARG A 424 10.82 10.17 -4.69
C ARG A 424 11.16 9.03 -5.63
N LEU A 425 10.18 8.56 -6.41
CA LEU A 425 10.36 7.49 -7.41
C LEU A 425 10.89 8.00 -8.76
N GLY A 426 11.25 9.29 -8.86
CA GLY A 426 11.89 9.88 -10.04
C GLY A 426 10.93 10.34 -11.14
N PHE A 427 9.63 10.48 -10.86
CA PHE A 427 8.66 11.04 -11.81
C PHE A 427 8.54 12.56 -11.65
N GLU A 428 8.33 13.24 -12.78
CA GLU A 428 8.15 14.69 -12.78
C GLU A 428 6.71 15.06 -12.39
N ILE A 429 6.54 16.14 -11.62
CA ILE A 429 5.24 16.73 -11.29
C ILE A 429 5.06 18.01 -12.09
N VAL A 430 3.95 18.10 -12.81
CA VAL A 430 3.59 19.23 -13.67
C VAL A 430 2.36 19.92 -13.10
N SER A 431 2.45 21.25 -12.89
CA SER A 431 1.38 22.09 -12.34
C SER A 431 0.76 22.96 -13.42
N THR A 432 -0.57 23.03 -13.47
CA THR A 432 -1.32 23.82 -14.48
C THR A 432 -1.59 25.27 -14.05
N LYS A 433 -1.17 25.69 -12.85
CA LYS A 433 -1.40 27.08 -12.34
C LYS A 433 -0.61 28.18 -13.07
N GLY A 434 0.25 27.82 -14.03
CA GLY A 434 1.13 28.74 -14.78
C GLY A 434 0.68 29.14 -16.20
N GLY A 435 -0.45 28.63 -16.71
CA GLY A 435 -1.01 29.09 -18.00
C GLY A 435 -0.43 28.46 -19.27
N GLU A 436 0.37 27.38 -19.21
CA GLU A 436 0.73 26.59 -20.39
C GLU A 436 0.34 25.11 -20.24
N MET A 437 -0.26 24.59 -21.32
CA MET A 437 -0.70 23.22 -21.62
C MET A 437 -1.85 22.62 -20.80
N ALA A 438 -3.05 22.63 -21.39
CA ALA A 438 -4.05 21.60 -21.14
C ALA A 438 -3.63 20.30 -21.83
N PRO A 439 -3.72 19.11 -21.19
CA PRO A 439 -3.41 17.86 -21.87
C PRO A 439 -4.46 17.55 -22.95
N ALA A 440 -3.98 17.05 -24.09
CA ALA A 440 -4.84 16.40 -25.09
C ALA A 440 -5.58 15.24 -24.42
N THR A 441 -6.91 15.28 -24.47
CA THR A 441 -7.83 14.35 -23.78
C THR A 441 -8.02 13.02 -24.52
N GLU A 442 -7.13 12.68 -25.44
CA GLU A 442 -7.19 11.44 -26.22
C GLU A 442 -6.05 10.52 -25.78
N GLY A 443 -6.41 9.36 -25.20
CA GLY A 443 -5.45 8.30 -24.90
C GLY A 443 -4.69 7.91 -26.17
N LYS A 444 -3.36 7.83 -26.10
CA LYS A 444 -2.57 7.28 -27.20
C LYS A 444 -2.80 5.76 -27.24
N PRO A 445 -2.99 5.16 -28.43
CA PRO A 445 -3.07 3.72 -28.58
C PRO A 445 -1.74 3.07 -28.14
N ALA A 446 -1.85 1.92 -27.46
CA ALA A 446 -0.76 1.12 -26.91
C ALA A 446 0.50 1.08 -27.81
N ILE A 447 1.64 1.59 -27.31
CA ILE A 447 2.93 1.42 -27.98
C ILE A 447 3.52 0.06 -27.60
N GLY A 448 3.05 -0.92 -28.35
CA GLY A 448 3.55 -2.30 -28.41
C GLY A 448 2.95 -3.02 -29.61
N ALA A 449 1.74 -2.63 -30.03
CA ALA A 449 1.26 -2.94 -31.37
C ALA A 449 1.74 -1.86 -32.33
N LYS A 450 2.49 -2.24 -33.37
CA LYS A 450 2.58 -1.41 -34.58
C LYS A 450 1.16 -0.98 -34.94
N PRO A 451 0.89 0.29 -35.28
CA PRO A 451 -0.43 0.70 -35.72
C PRO A 451 -0.89 -0.26 -36.83
N THR A 452 -1.97 -0.99 -36.59
CA THR A 452 -2.53 -1.97 -37.54
C THR A 452 -3.25 -1.29 -38.70
N ASN A 453 -3.43 0.03 -38.64
CA ASN A 453 -3.92 0.83 -39.75
C ASN A 453 -2.83 0.94 -40.85
N LEU A 454 -2.90 0.02 -41.80
CA LEU A 454 -1.97 -0.09 -42.92
C LEU A 454 -2.57 0.55 -44.19
N ILE A 455 -1.90 1.58 -44.72
CA ILE A 455 -2.20 2.12 -46.05
C ILE A 455 -1.19 1.55 -47.05
N LEU A 456 -1.65 0.67 -47.93
CA LEU A 456 -0.89 0.25 -49.10
C LEU A 456 -1.02 1.33 -50.19
N TYR A 457 0.06 2.08 -50.45
CA TYR A 457 0.11 3.13 -51.47
C TYR A 457 1.04 2.75 -52.63
N GLY A 458 0.85 3.40 -53.79
CA GLY A 458 1.66 3.18 -54.99
C GLY A 458 0.87 3.27 -56.29
N PRO A 459 1.54 3.20 -57.44
CA PRO A 459 0.91 3.36 -58.76
C PRO A 459 -0.28 2.40 -58.99
N PRO A 460 -1.27 2.75 -59.83
CA PRO A 460 -2.31 1.81 -60.24
C PRO A 460 -1.70 0.51 -60.82
N GLY A 461 -2.32 -0.64 -60.53
CA GLY A 461 -1.86 -1.94 -61.05
C GLY A 461 -0.78 -2.66 -60.22
N THR A 462 -0.26 -2.08 -59.14
CA THR A 462 0.78 -2.73 -58.30
C THR A 462 0.26 -3.73 -57.26
N GLY A 463 -0.94 -4.28 -57.46
CA GLY A 463 -1.46 -5.36 -56.59
C GLY A 463 -1.87 -4.92 -55.17
N LYS A 464 -2.07 -3.63 -54.90
CA LYS A 464 -2.42 -3.13 -53.55
C LYS A 464 -3.70 -3.76 -53.02
N THR A 465 -4.79 -3.72 -53.81
CA THR A 465 -6.06 -4.40 -53.46
C THR A 465 -5.90 -5.92 -53.43
N TYR A 466 -4.97 -6.48 -54.21
CA TYR A 466 -4.69 -7.91 -54.18
C TYR A 466 -4.02 -8.33 -52.85
N ALA A 467 -3.24 -7.46 -52.22
CA ALA A 467 -2.57 -7.75 -50.95
C ALA A 467 -3.47 -7.61 -49.71
N THR A 468 -4.60 -6.89 -49.78
CA THR A 468 -5.44 -6.62 -48.60
C THR A 468 -6.09 -7.86 -47.99
N ALA A 469 -6.43 -8.86 -48.80
CA ALA A 469 -7.02 -10.11 -48.31
C ALA A 469 -6.07 -10.87 -47.38
N SER A 470 -4.79 -10.94 -47.73
CA SER A 470 -3.73 -11.56 -46.92
C SER A 470 -3.60 -10.87 -45.56
N GLU A 471 -3.57 -9.53 -45.59
CA GLU A 471 -3.42 -8.74 -44.37
C GLU A 471 -4.64 -8.85 -43.45
N ALA A 472 -5.85 -8.83 -44.01
CA ALA A 472 -7.08 -8.95 -43.22
C ALA A 472 -7.18 -10.31 -42.51
N VAL A 473 -6.81 -11.41 -43.20
CA VAL A 473 -6.77 -12.76 -42.58
C VAL A 473 -5.67 -12.84 -41.53
N ARG A 474 -4.49 -12.28 -41.79
CA ARG A 474 -3.38 -12.21 -40.83
C ARG A 474 -3.79 -11.53 -39.53
N LEU A 475 -4.54 -10.43 -39.63
CA LEU A 475 -5.02 -9.68 -38.46
C LEU A 475 -6.11 -10.43 -37.66
N CYS A 476 -6.91 -11.26 -38.34
CA CYS A 476 -7.97 -12.03 -37.69
C CYS A 476 -7.47 -13.31 -37.02
N ASP A 477 -6.51 -14.00 -37.64
CA ASP A 477 -6.12 -15.38 -37.28
C ASP A 477 -4.62 -15.51 -36.91
N GLY A 478 -3.81 -14.48 -37.14
CA GLY A 478 -2.36 -14.49 -36.87
C GLY A 478 -1.51 -15.16 -37.95
N THR A 479 -2.09 -16.05 -38.77
CA THR A 479 -1.42 -16.75 -39.88
C THR A 479 -2.14 -16.51 -41.21
N VAL A 480 -1.45 -16.76 -42.32
CA VAL A 480 -1.97 -16.57 -43.68
C VAL A 480 -1.72 -17.86 -44.47
N PRO A 481 -2.75 -18.47 -45.11
CA PRO A 481 -2.55 -19.56 -46.05
C PRO A 481 -1.59 -19.16 -47.17
N ALA A 482 -0.67 -20.05 -47.51
CA ALA A 482 0.30 -19.80 -48.59
C ALA A 482 -0.37 -19.86 -49.98
N ASP A 483 -1.40 -20.69 -50.12
CA ASP A 483 -2.21 -20.79 -51.33
C ASP A 483 -3.28 -19.69 -51.38
N ARG A 484 -3.50 -19.15 -52.59
CA ARG A 484 -4.39 -18.00 -52.77
C ARG A 484 -5.87 -18.39 -52.70
N ASP A 485 -6.24 -19.56 -53.19
CA ASP A 485 -7.63 -20.01 -53.16
C ASP A 485 -8.04 -20.34 -51.72
N GLU A 486 -7.15 -20.98 -50.97
CA GLU A 486 -7.32 -21.20 -49.53
C GLU A 486 -7.44 -19.88 -48.74
N LEU A 487 -6.59 -18.89 -49.06
CA LEU A 487 -6.66 -17.56 -48.46
C LEU A 487 -8.01 -16.88 -48.75
N MET A 488 -8.50 -16.95 -49.98
CA MET A 488 -9.77 -16.32 -50.37
C MET A 488 -10.97 -17.03 -49.75
N LEU A 489 -10.94 -18.35 -49.62
CA LEU A 489 -11.96 -19.11 -48.88
C LEU A 489 -12.00 -18.68 -47.42
N ARG A 490 -10.84 -18.56 -46.77
CA ARG A 490 -10.77 -18.12 -45.37
C ARG A 490 -11.21 -16.66 -45.19
N TYR A 491 -10.83 -15.78 -46.11
CA TYR A 491 -11.27 -14.39 -46.15
C TYR A 491 -12.80 -14.30 -46.23
N GLN A 492 -13.43 -15.04 -47.15
CA GLN A 492 -14.89 -15.06 -47.31
C GLN A 492 -15.59 -15.60 -46.05
N GLU A 493 -15.02 -16.62 -45.41
CA GLU A 493 -15.55 -17.15 -44.14
C GLU A 493 -15.55 -16.08 -43.04
N LEU A 494 -14.43 -15.37 -42.86
CA LEU A 494 -14.28 -14.31 -41.87
C LEU A 494 -15.17 -13.10 -42.17
N SER A 495 -15.33 -12.74 -43.45
CA SER A 495 -16.30 -11.71 -43.88
C SER A 495 -17.73 -12.11 -43.55
N ARG A 496 -18.14 -13.36 -43.81
CA ARG A 496 -19.48 -13.85 -43.46
C ARG A 496 -19.74 -13.86 -41.95
N LYS A 497 -18.69 -14.07 -41.16
CA LYS A 497 -18.73 -13.99 -39.68
C LYS A 497 -18.70 -12.56 -39.15
N GLY A 498 -18.71 -11.53 -40.01
CA GLY A 498 -18.64 -10.13 -39.60
C GLY A 498 -17.30 -9.72 -38.98
N ARG A 499 -16.24 -10.51 -39.18
CA ARG A 499 -14.88 -10.19 -38.68
C ARG A 499 -14.07 -9.34 -39.67
N ILE A 500 -14.51 -9.24 -40.93
CA ILE A 500 -13.89 -8.42 -41.97
C ILE A 500 -14.98 -7.62 -42.71
N GLY A 501 -14.87 -6.28 -42.70
CA GLY A 501 -15.67 -5.38 -43.52
C GLY A 501 -14.87 -4.81 -44.70
N PHE A 502 -15.49 -4.68 -45.87
CA PHE A 502 -14.87 -4.10 -47.06
C PHE A 502 -15.65 -2.88 -47.53
N VAL A 503 -14.96 -1.74 -47.66
CA VAL A 503 -15.53 -0.47 -48.15
C VAL A 503 -14.62 0.13 -49.22
N THR A 504 -15.21 0.90 -50.14
CA THR A 504 -14.47 1.67 -51.14
C THR A 504 -14.87 3.13 -51.01
N PHE A 505 -13.90 4.01 -50.73
CA PHE A 505 -14.16 5.43 -50.61
C PHE A 505 -14.31 6.09 -51.99
N HIS A 506 -15.29 6.97 -52.10
CA HIS A 506 -15.54 7.84 -53.25
C HIS A 506 -15.94 9.24 -52.75
N GLN A 507 -15.96 10.25 -53.63
CA GLN A 507 -16.21 11.64 -53.22
C GLN A 507 -17.56 11.87 -52.51
N SER A 508 -18.55 11.03 -52.79
CA SER A 508 -19.86 11.06 -52.11
C SER A 508 -19.98 10.17 -50.87
N PHE A 509 -18.90 9.48 -50.45
CA PHE A 509 -18.91 8.60 -49.28
C PHE A 509 -18.69 9.45 -48.03
N SER A 510 -19.63 9.41 -47.10
CA SER A 510 -19.71 10.39 -46.02
C SER A 510 -19.55 9.77 -44.63
N TYR A 511 -19.48 10.62 -43.62
CA TYR A 511 -19.50 10.20 -42.21
C TYR A 511 -20.74 9.36 -41.89
N GLU A 512 -21.88 9.68 -42.51
CA GLU A 512 -23.14 8.98 -42.29
C GLU A 512 -23.13 7.53 -42.78
N ASP A 513 -22.27 7.21 -43.76
CA ASP A 513 -22.11 5.86 -44.30
C ASP A 513 -21.05 5.05 -43.52
N PHE A 514 -20.04 5.75 -42.98
CA PHE A 514 -18.91 5.12 -42.31
C PHE A 514 -19.11 4.94 -40.81
N VAL A 515 -19.64 5.95 -40.10
CA VAL A 515 -19.70 5.99 -38.64
C VAL A 515 -21.13 5.91 -38.13
N GLU A 516 -21.97 6.89 -38.41
CA GLU A 516 -23.39 6.87 -38.04
C GLU A 516 -24.19 7.92 -38.82
N GLY A 517 -25.38 7.55 -39.27
CA GLY A 517 -26.24 8.42 -40.08
C GLY A 517 -27.71 8.22 -39.79
N LEU A 518 -28.49 9.28 -39.95
CA LEU A 518 -29.95 9.19 -39.87
C LEU A 518 -30.48 8.57 -41.16
N ARG A 519 -31.24 7.48 -41.04
CA ARG A 519 -31.86 6.78 -42.17
C ARG A 519 -33.39 6.75 -42.01
N PRO A 520 -34.15 7.01 -43.08
CA PRO A 520 -35.60 6.93 -43.04
C PRO A 520 -36.05 5.48 -42.86
N GLN A 521 -36.95 5.23 -41.91
CA GLN A 521 -37.65 3.97 -41.69
C GLN A 521 -39.14 4.19 -41.89
N GLN A 522 -39.80 3.31 -42.65
CA GLN A 522 -41.26 3.33 -42.77
C GLN A 522 -41.88 3.01 -41.41
N ALA A 523 -42.82 3.84 -40.96
CA ALA A 523 -43.65 3.49 -39.81
C ALA A 523 -44.50 2.26 -40.16
N GLU A 524 -44.52 1.24 -39.29
CA GLU A 524 -45.39 0.08 -39.49
C GLU A 524 -46.85 0.55 -39.52
N THR A 525 -47.55 0.21 -40.60
CA THR A 525 -48.98 0.46 -40.77
C THR A 525 -49.75 -0.34 -39.72
N GLY A 526 -50.16 0.36 -38.65
CA GLY A 526 -51.21 -0.11 -37.75
C GLY A 526 -52.57 -0.11 -38.46
N ASP A 527 -53.37 -1.10 -38.07
CA ASP A 527 -54.65 -1.55 -38.64
C ASP A 527 -55.67 -0.48 -39.09
N GLU A 528 -56.50 -0.91 -40.03
CA GLU A 528 -57.44 -0.17 -40.89
C GLU A 528 -58.25 0.98 -40.23
N GLY A 529 -58.17 2.19 -40.82
CA GLY A 529 -59.18 3.23 -40.54
C GLY A 529 -58.82 4.69 -40.85
N SER A 530 -57.56 5.03 -41.13
CA SER A 530 -57.13 6.43 -41.35
C SER A 530 -56.48 6.62 -42.73
N PRO A 531 -56.90 7.63 -43.52
CA PRO A 531 -56.43 7.79 -44.89
C PRO A 531 -54.97 8.27 -44.94
N ASP A 532 -54.18 7.54 -45.74
CA ASP A 532 -52.87 7.87 -46.32
C ASP A 532 -52.06 8.98 -45.64
N THR A 533 -51.31 8.60 -44.59
CA THR A 533 -50.05 9.28 -44.25
C THR A 533 -48.92 8.27 -44.25
N THR A 534 -48.33 8.05 -45.42
CA THR A 534 -47.03 7.40 -45.59
C THR A 534 -45.94 8.30 -44.98
N GLY A 535 -45.77 8.19 -43.66
CA GLY A 535 -44.71 8.88 -42.91
C GLY A 535 -43.46 8.02 -42.78
N PHE A 536 -42.28 8.63 -42.91
CA PHE A 536 -41.00 8.04 -42.53
C PHE A 536 -40.47 8.71 -41.25
N SER A 537 -39.85 7.94 -40.36
CA SER A 537 -39.10 8.44 -39.22
C SER A 537 -37.60 8.35 -39.49
N LEU A 538 -36.82 9.30 -39.01
CA LEU A 538 -35.36 9.24 -39.11
C LEU A 538 -34.80 8.53 -37.89
N VAL A 539 -34.14 7.39 -38.11
CA VAL A 539 -33.52 6.59 -37.05
C VAL A 539 -32.01 6.58 -37.27
N ALA A 540 -31.24 6.77 -36.20
CA ALA A 540 -29.80 6.63 -36.25
C ALA A 540 -29.44 5.18 -36.58
N ARG A 541 -28.66 4.99 -37.64
CA ARG A 541 -28.07 3.69 -37.99
C ARG A 541 -26.56 3.80 -37.97
N ASP A 542 -25.93 2.79 -37.40
CA ASP A 542 -24.48 2.67 -37.37
C ASP A 542 -23.96 2.42 -38.79
N GLY A 543 -22.89 3.12 -39.14
CA GLY A 543 -22.14 2.89 -40.37
C GLY A 543 -21.15 1.73 -40.20
N VAL A 544 -20.55 1.31 -41.32
CA VAL A 544 -19.74 0.06 -41.38
C VAL A 544 -18.60 0.05 -40.35
N PHE A 545 -17.96 1.18 -40.07
CA PHE A 545 -16.88 1.26 -39.09
C PHE A 545 -17.38 1.10 -37.65
N LYS A 546 -18.48 1.77 -37.30
CA LYS A 546 -19.05 1.73 -35.94
C LYS A 546 -19.63 0.34 -35.63
N GLU A 547 -20.26 -0.29 -36.61
CA GLU A 547 -20.74 -1.67 -36.49
C GLU A 547 -19.58 -2.64 -36.21
N MET A 548 -18.50 -2.57 -36.99
CA MET A 548 -17.30 -3.40 -36.80
C MET A 548 -16.61 -3.14 -35.44
N ALA A 549 -16.53 -1.87 -35.01
CA ALA A 549 -15.95 -1.50 -33.72
C ALA A 549 -16.79 -2.01 -32.54
N ARG A 550 -18.12 -1.95 -32.65
CA ARG A 550 -19.04 -2.50 -31.65
C ARG A 550 -18.87 -4.02 -31.51
N VAL A 551 -18.88 -4.74 -32.63
CA VAL A 551 -18.70 -6.22 -32.64
C VAL A 551 -17.33 -6.62 -32.07
N ALA A 552 -16.27 -5.86 -32.35
CA ALA A 552 -14.95 -6.08 -31.76
C ALA A 552 -14.95 -5.78 -30.24
N GLY A 553 -15.65 -4.72 -29.81
CA GLY A 553 -15.74 -4.30 -28.41
C GLY A 553 -16.58 -5.23 -27.53
N GLU A 554 -17.52 -5.97 -28.10
CA GLU A 554 -18.34 -6.98 -27.40
C GLU A 554 -17.57 -8.29 -27.15
N ASN A 555 -16.47 -8.54 -27.88
CA ASN A 555 -15.63 -9.75 -27.78
C ASN A 555 -14.32 -9.52 -26.99
N LYS A 556 -14.38 -8.95 -25.78
CA LYS A 556 -13.21 -8.62 -24.93
C LYS A 556 -12.69 -9.77 -24.04
N GLY A 557 -13.27 -10.96 -24.10
CA GLY A 557 -12.77 -12.12 -23.35
C GLY A 557 -11.57 -12.79 -24.03
N ARG A 558 -10.52 -13.15 -23.26
CA ARG A 558 -9.56 -14.17 -23.72
C ARG A 558 -10.34 -15.46 -23.95
N ALA A 559 -10.22 -16.06 -25.13
CA ALA A 559 -10.71 -17.42 -25.36
C ALA A 559 -10.10 -18.34 -24.29
N LEU A 560 -10.94 -18.86 -23.39
CA LEU A 560 -10.53 -19.84 -22.39
C LEU A 560 -10.21 -21.14 -23.12
N SER A 561 -8.93 -21.39 -23.35
CA SER A 561 -8.35 -22.63 -23.89
C SER A 561 -8.82 -23.05 -25.30
N HIS A 562 -7.94 -23.71 -26.04
CA HIS A 562 -8.25 -24.29 -27.36
C HIS A 562 -9.13 -25.57 -27.27
N ASP A 563 -9.50 -25.99 -26.05
CA ASP A 563 -10.15 -27.27 -25.77
C ASP A 563 -11.67 -27.18 -25.53
N LEU A 564 -12.24 -25.97 -25.50
CA LEU A 564 -13.70 -25.83 -25.54
C LEU A 564 -14.18 -25.91 -26.99
N PRO A 565 -15.15 -26.77 -27.32
CA PRO A 565 -15.71 -26.80 -28.66
C PRO A 565 -16.22 -25.39 -29.03
N PRO A 566 -16.04 -24.94 -30.28
CA PRO A 566 -16.51 -23.63 -30.72
C PRO A 566 -17.98 -23.45 -30.32
N PHE A 567 -18.30 -22.28 -29.77
CA PHE A 567 -19.70 -21.94 -29.50
C PHE A 567 -20.46 -21.92 -30.82
N ASP A 568 -21.21 -23.00 -31.07
CA ASP A 568 -22.16 -23.05 -32.16
C ASP A 568 -23.41 -22.28 -31.73
N GLY A 569 -23.63 -21.12 -32.35
CA GLY A 569 -24.81 -20.28 -32.09
C GLY A 569 -26.15 -20.94 -32.41
N SER A 570 -26.14 -22.19 -32.94
CA SER A 570 -27.33 -23.03 -33.06
C SER A 570 -27.81 -23.65 -31.74
N ARG A 571 -26.94 -23.71 -30.71
CA ARG A 571 -27.26 -24.38 -29.44
C ARG A 571 -28.21 -23.53 -28.61
N LYS A 572 -29.32 -24.13 -28.16
CA LYS A 572 -30.29 -23.48 -27.25
C LYS A 572 -29.62 -23.19 -25.90
N ILE A 573 -29.76 -21.95 -25.41
CA ILE A 573 -29.23 -21.50 -24.12
C ILE A 573 -30.39 -21.32 -23.13
N PHE A 574 -30.25 -21.92 -21.95
CA PHE A 574 -31.21 -21.81 -20.86
C PHE A 574 -30.54 -21.13 -19.67
N LYS A 575 -31.20 -20.13 -19.08
CA LYS A 575 -30.78 -19.57 -17.79
C LYS A 575 -31.52 -20.30 -16.68
N MET A 576 -30.78 -20.81 -15.70
CA MET A 576 -31.35 -21.48 -14.52
C MET A 576 -30.69 -21.02 -13.23
N SER A 577 -31.43 -21.04 -12.13
CA SER A 577 -30.89 -20.83 -10.78
C SER A 577 -30.91 -22.15 -10.03
N LEU A 578 -29.83 -22.47 -9.33
CA LEU A 578 -29.73 -23.63 -8.45
C LEU A 578 -29.76 -23.13 -7.01
N GLY A 579 -30.90 -23.34 -6.33
CA GLY A 579 -31.13 -22.80 -4.99
C GLY A 579 -31.52 -21.31 -4.99
N ARG A 580 -32.06 -20.85 -3.86
CA ARG A 580 -32.41 -19.43 -3.66
C ARG A 580 -31.21 -18.67 -3.13
N SER A 581 -30.87 -17.54 -3.74
CA SER A 581 -29.70 -16.75 -3.38
C SER A 581 -29.72 -16.12 -1.98
N TRP A 582 -30.86 -16.20 -1.26
CA TRP A 582 -31.03 -15.67 0.10
C TRP A 582 -31.22 -16.75 1.16
N ALA A 583 -31.18 -18.03 0.78
CA ALA A 583 -31.32 -19.16 1.69
C ALA A 583 -30.01 -19.96 1.68
N SER A 584 -29.16 -19.73 2.68
CA SER A 584 -27.86 -20.41 2.81
C SER A 584 -27.98 -21.94 2.94
N GLU A 585 -29.16 -22.45 3.30
CA GLU A 585 -29.47 -23.88 3.32
C GLU A 585 -29.51 -24.48 1.90
N ASP A 586 -29.80 -23.66 0.88
CA ASP A 586 -29.86 -24.06 -0.54
C ASP A 586 -28.47 -24.07 -1.20
N ASP A 587 -27.41 -23.56 -0.56
CA ASP A 587 -26.04 -23.59 -1.10
C ASP A 587 -25.57 -25.04 -1.35
N ALA A 588 -26.05 -25.97 -0.52
CA ALA A 588 -25.80 -27.41 -0.69
C ALA A 588 -26.39 -27.96 -1.99
N ILE A 589 -27.48 -27.36 -2.51
CA ILE A 589 -28.10 -27.75 -3.79
C ILE A 589 -27.19 -27.35 -4.95
N TYR A 590 -26.65 -26.13 -4.92
CA TYR A 590 -25.71 -25.65 -5.94
C TYR A 590 -24.45 -26.52 -5.98
N GLN A 591 -23.82 -26.74 -4.82
CA GLN A 591 -22.60 -27.54 -4.72
C GLN A 591 -22.84 -29.00 -5.09
N GLY A 592 -23.93 -29.61 -4.59
CA GLY A 592 -24.28 -31.00 -4.89
C GLY A 592 -24.60 -31.25 -6.37
N ALA A 593 -25.26 -30.30 -7.03
CA ALA A 593 -25.53 -30.35 -8.47
C ALA A 593 -24.24 -30.25 -9.30
N LEU A 594 -23.32 -29.36 -8.90
CA LEU A 594 -22.03 -29.18 -9.56
C LEU A 594 -21.13 -30.41 -9.43
N GLU A 595 -21.00 -30.94 -8.21
CA GLU A 595 -20.22 -32.16 -7.92
C GLU A 595 -20.82 -33.40 -8.58
N GLY A 596 -22.15 -33.51 -8.57
CA GLY A 596 -22.87 -34.66 -9.14
C GLY A 596 -23.07 -34.60 -10.66
N GLY A 597 -22.73 -33.48 -11.31
CA GLY A 597 -22.87 -33.31 -12.76
C GLY A 597 -24.32 -33.31 -13.24
N TYR A 598 -25.26 -32.79 -12.44
CA TYR A 598 -26.68 -32.73 -12.77
C TYR A 598 -27.25 -31.32 -12.50
N VAL A 599 -28.48 -31.07 -12.96
CA VAL A 599 -29.23 -29.84 -12.65
C VAL A 599 -30.61 -30.22 -12.13
N VAL A 600 -31.13 -29.45 -11.17
CA VAL A 600 -32.41 -29.74 -10.52
C VAL A 600 -33.35 -28.54 -10.55
N LEU A 601 -34.63 -28.84 -10.74
CA LEU A 601 -35.74 -27.90 -10.61
C LEU A 601 -36.32 -28.04 -9.20
N GLY A 602 -36.54 -26.94 -8.48
CA GLY A 602 -36.95 -26.96 -7.07
C GLY A 602 -38.43 -27.33 -6.81
N TRP A 603 -39.15 -27.81 -7.81
CA TRP A 603 -40.57 -28.18 -7.76
C TRP A 603 -40.83 -29.34 -8.74
N GLY A 604 -41.94 -30.06 -8.56
CA GLY A 604 -42.20 -31.32 -9.28
C GLY A 604 -42.47 -32.52 -8.37
N GLY A 605 -42.18 -32.39 -7.08
CA GLY A 605 -42.43 -33.42 -6.07
C GLY A 605 -41.68 -34.73 -6.35
N GLU A 606 -42.26 -35.85 -5.93
CA GLU A 606 -41.71 -37.20 -6.19
C GLU A 606 -42.19 -37.78 -7.55
N VAL A 607 -42.74 -36.93 -8.43
CA VAL A 607 -43.29 -37.38 -9.71
C VAL A 607 -42.16 -37.59 -10.70
N ASP A 608 -42.12 -38.77 -11.30
CA ASP A 608 -41.25 -39.05 -12.44
C ASP A 608 -41.85 -38.42 -13.71
N TRP A 609 -41.24 -37.32 -14.16
CA TRP A 609 -41.63 -36.57 -15.36
C TRP A 609 -40.98 -37.08 -16.65
N SER A 610 -40.17 -38.15 -16.60
CA SER A 610 -39.42 -38.66 -17.76
C SER A 610 -40.28 -39.42 -18.78
N ASP A 611 -41.49 -39.84 -18.41
CA ASP A 611 -42.41 -40.57 -19.30
C ASP A 611 -42.76 -39.75 -20.57
N GLN A 612 -42.88 -40.44 -21.71
CA GLN A 612 -43.22 -39.84 -23.00
C GLN A 612 -44.58 -39.14 -23.02
N ARG A 613 -45.53 -39.53 -22.15
CA ARG A 613 -46.82 -38.83 -22.06
C ARG A 613 -46.65 -37.36 -21.70
N PHE A 614 -45.56 -36.98 -21.01
CA PHE A 614 -45.26 -35.61 -20.62
C PHE A 614 -44.57 -34.79 -21.75
N ASP A 615 -44.44 -35.35 -22.96
CA ASP A 615 -44.17 -34.58 -24.18
C ASP A 615 -45.34 -33.64 -24.50
N ASP A 616 -46.55 -33.95 -24.05
CA ASP A 616 -47.73 -33.11 -24.21
C ASP A 616 -47.95 -32.17 -23.02
N TRP A 617 -48.16 -30.89 -23.32
CA TRP A 617 -48.42 -29.84 -22.35
C TRP A 617 -49.67 -30.13 -21.51
N GLU A 618 -50.74 -30.64 -22.12
CA GLU A 618 -51.99 -30.92 -21.40
C GLU A 618 -51.83 -32.10 -20.42
N ALA A 619 -50.96 -33.07 -20.71
CA ALA A 619 -50.65 -34.16 -19.80
C ALA A 619 -49.87 -33.69 -18.56
N ILE A 620 -48.95 -32.72 -18.70
CA ILE A 620 -48.26 -32.09 -17.56
C ILE A 620 -49.25 -31.33 -16.70
N LYS A 621 -50.13 -30.54 -17.32
CA LYS A 621 -51.14 -29.73 -16.64
C LYS A 621 -52.14 -30.56 -15.86
N GLU A 622 -52.63 -31.65 -16.44
CA GLU A 622 -53.56 -32.56 -15.77
C GLU A 622 -52.89 -33.25 -14.57
N ARG A 623 -51.65 -33.75 -14.74
CA ARG A 623 -50.91 -34.37 -13.63
C ARG A 623 -50.60 -33.36 -12.52
N TRP A 624 -50.18 -32.15 -12.87
CA TRP A 624 -49.88 -31.08 -11.90
C TRP A 624 -51.11 -30.70 -11.09
N ARG A 625 -52.29 -30.59 -11.72
CA ARG A 625 -53.55 -30.27 -11.04
C ARG A 625 -54.03 -31.34 -10.06
N GLN A 626 -53.64 -32.59 -10.24
CA GLN A 626 -53.97 -33.64 -9.27
C GLN A 626 -53.32 -33.38 -7.90
N ASP A 627 -52.10 -32.85 -7.89
CA ASP A 627 -51.38 -32.50 -6.65
C ASP A 627 -51.63 -31.04 -6.23
N HIS A 628 -52.03 -30.19 -7.18
CA HIS A 628 -52.30 -28.76 -6.98
C HIS A 628 -53.66 -28.35 -7.60
N PRO A 629 -54.79 -28.68 -6.95
CA PRO A 629 -56.13 -28.46 -7.52
C PRO A 629 -56.46 -27.00 -7.86
N ASP A 630 -55.80 -26.06 -7.18
CA ASP A 630 -55.99 -24.62 -7.36
C ASP A 630 -55.16 -24.03 -8.52
N ALA A 631 -54.34 -24.84 -9.21
CA ALA A 631 -53.45 -24.37 -10.27
C ALA A 631 -54.22 -23.99 -11.55
N HIS A 632 -54.07 -22.72 -11.96
CA HIS A 632 -54.65 -22.18 -13.20
C HIS A 632 -53.69 -22.27 -14.39
N GLY A 633 -54.22 -22.17 -15.62
CA GLY A 633 -53.52 -22.54 -16.87
C GLY A 633 -52.20 -21.84 -17.19
N ASN A 634 -51.83 -20.79 -16.45
CA ASN A 634 -50.56 -20.05 -16.61
C ASN A 634 -49.63 -20.21 -15.38
N ASP A 635 -49.79 -21.27 -14.57
CA ASP A 635 -48.87 -21.52 -13.44
C ASP A 635 -47.42 -21.58 -13.95
N PRO A 636 -46.53 -20.70 -13.45
CA PRO A 636 -45.12 -20.67 -13.86
C PRO A 636 -44.41 -22.02 -13.68
N ASN A 637 -44.79 -22.79 -12.67
CA ASN A 637 -44.16 -24.07 -12.36
C ASN A 637 -44.42 -25.11 -13.44
N MET A 638 -45.66 -25.17 -13.96
CA MET A 638 -46.00 -26.05 -15.09
C MET A 638 -45.16 -25.70 -16.32
N SER A 639 -45.08 -24.42 -16.67
CA SER A 639 -44.33 -23.93 -17.84
C SER A 639 -42.84 -24.22 -17.72
N GLN A 640 -42.30 -24.11 -16.52
CA GLN A 640 -40.89 -24.40 -16.24
C GLN A 640 -40.59 -25.90 -16.29
N ILE A 641 -41.48 -26.76 -15.77
CA ILE A 641 -41.35 -28.22 -15.90
C ILE A 641 -41.36 -28.62 -17.38
N TYR A 642 -42.33 -28.12 -18.16
CA TYR A 642 -42.41 -28.42 -19.60
C TYR A 642 -41.17 -27.91 -20.35
N THR A 643 -40.68 -26.72 -20.02
CA THR A 643 -39.46 -26.19 -20.65
C THR A 643 -38.23 -27.02 -20.29
N PHE A 644 -38.08 -27.38 -19.03
CA PHE A 644 -36.94 -28.17 -18.56
C PHE A 644 -36.93 -29.59 -19.14
N ARG A 645 -38.11 -30.21 -19.27
CA ARG A 645 -38.25 -31.60 -19.74
C ARG A 645 -38.36 -31.72 -21.26
N SER A 646 -39.12 -30.84 -21.93
CA SER A 646 -39.46 -30.98 -23.36
C SER A 646 -38.68 -30.05 -24.28
N ASN A 647 -38.25 -28.87 -23.80
CA ASN A 647 -37.55 -27.90 -24.67
C ASN A 647 -36.02 -28.03 -24.58
N MET A 648 -35.50 -28.58 -23.47
CA MET A 648 -34.07 -28.79 -23.26
C MET A 648 -33.65 -30.12 -23.87
N GLU A 649 -32.73 -30.06 -24.83
CA GLU A 649 -32.22 -31.22 -25.57
C GLU A 649 -30.76 -31.50 -25.20
N VAL A 650 -30.29 -32.74 -25.41
CA VAL A 650 -28.88 -33.10 -25.27
C VAL A 650 -28.04 -32.21 -26.19
N GLY A 651 -27.11 -31.45 -25.61
CA GLY A 651 -26.36 -30.41 -26.33
C GLY A 651 -26.89 -29.00 -26.10
N SER A 652 -27.95 -28.78 -25.34
CA SER A 652 -28.29 -27.44 -24.84
C SER A 652 -27.22 -26.92 -23.86
N LEU A 653 -27.15 -25.61 -23.70
CA LEU A 653 -26.26 -24.95 -22.73
C LEU A 653 -27.08 -24.37 -21.58
N ILE A 654 -26.64 -24.59 -20.35
CA ILE A 654 -27.28 -24.04 -19.15
C ILE A 654 -26.33 -23.01 -18.54
N VAL A 655 -26.83 -21.79 -18.36
CA VAL A 655 -26.14 -20.71 -17.66
C VAL A 655 -26.72 -20.61 -16.26
N ILE A 656 -25.89 -20.95 -15.28
CA ILE A 656 -26.21 -20.81 -13.86
C ILE A 656 -25.51 -19.56 -13.35
N SER A 657 -26.29 -18.54 -13.00
CA SER A 657 -25.75 -17.35 -12.37
C SER A 657 -25.39 -17.67 -10.92
N ASP A 658 -24.15 -17.38 -10.52
CA ASP A 658 -23.77 -17.22 -9.12
C ASP A 658 -24.63 -16.09 -8.54
N GLY A 659 -25.67 -16.45 -7.79
CA GLY A 659 -26.83 -15.60 -7.51
C GLY A 659 -26.42 -14.21 -7.01
N ASN A 660 -27.06 -13.15 -7.53
CA ASN A 660 -26.79 -11.72 -7.28
C ASN A 660 -26.02 -11.36 -5.97
N MET A 661 -24.71 -11.59 -5.96
CA MET A 661 -23.79 -10.88 -5.07
C MET A 661 -23.56 -9.49 -5.67
N LYS A 662 -24.55 -8.61 -5.46
CA LYS A 662 -24.46 -7.16 -5.69
C LYS A 662 -24.87 -6.41 -4.44
#